data_AF-A0A6N1YAS9-F1
#
_entry.id   AF-A0A6N1YAS9-F1
#
_cell.length_a   1.000
_cell.length_b   1.000
_cell.length_c   1.000
_cell.angle_alpha   90.00
_cell.angle_beta   90.00
_cell.angle_gamma   90.00
#
_symmetry.space_group_name_H-M   'P 1'
#
loop_
_entity.id
_entity.type
_entity.pdbx_description
1 polymer ?
#
loop_
_entity_poly.entity_id
_entity_poly.type
_entity_poly.pdbx_seq_one_letter_code
_entity_poly.pdbx_strand_id
1 'polypeptide(L)'
;MLHYLFDDEKDTSIVGNKANKKLIKHTIYWHHAKPIRKEEFTKYEIIYNKLISSLKDKSINSLSPTIHGLLTSINALAAGYDSELKTGNVLKQVDEDNLNDLRVFLPDYKSYGLSENIEGYQSDVKNNAKNNIVRSVVVSADRLVSALSAEALNSHIEQNTLPELITEALLTERSLLTKIKECLQGFEKKHPDSKRNQQQQIAAEKLSDEEVSVGVLNGPAGCGKTKITLEWALNTHARKIIWICPRVQICQGLFNDLTSNEYLPNAQIEICTGEFKFTNSYRDEDKTPEGQEFSGDIVLTTIDQVINTITTHTKVTGLVQYMNAHIVFDEYHEYIPMDGFNLLFAELVACKQLQNKKANALLVSATPNFHFVNKLLAINDIVDIESFNQSQYKIEFVDFDEKIEDDSNPLYAPQAENNTFVISNTAITAQKSFIKNQDKENSILIHSKFKPSDRKELFNKVFAAFKQQGSRNYDVLRSGPIVQASLNISCDKMITEFTNAENWLQRLGRLDRFGENQQQNVYVSAMSEHVKNGKVLGNAKFLHSSLYCLQSTKAWYEFLQAKLPDNKIVSIATLYQIYQDFYEDENSLSVIEQDLIMALKESVKAIEQKIVDPISFPNKPKPVKGGVKIKNNSLRGNSRFVQLAIINIENGKQEVSNEYACDNEPFTLSVSEMMGYGDSEKSVLDFMAKKHHNIIEDKNYGVKATTKYKDRAYLKKAKEAETPIYLSYTPEDLKQVEAEAHTYAIYYAVGKNQPIGAISTYQLKNID
;
A
#
# COMPACT_ATOMS: atom_id res chain seq x y z
N MET A 1 29.91 5.02 18.39
CA MET A 1 30.92 4.76 19.44
C MET A 1 31.79 5.97 19.69
N LEU A 2 32.66 6.39 18.75
CA LEU A 2 33.53 7.55 18.98
C LEU A 2 32.74 8.82 19.30
N HIS A 3 31.68 9.11 18.55
CA HIS A 3 30.76 10.18 18.92
C HIS A 3 30.19 9.99 20.33
N TYR A 4 29.84 8.79 20.78
CA TYR A 4 29.28 8.60 22.13
C TYR A 4 30.30 8.93 23.23
N LEU A 5 31.57 8.59 23.03
CA LEU A 5 32.62 8.76 24.04
C LEU A 5 33.26 10.15 24.05
N PHE A 6 33.30 10.85 22.92
CA PHE A 6 33.97 12.15 22.77
C PHE A 6 32.98 13.33 22.59
N ASP A 7 31.66 13.10 22.73
CA ASP A 7 30.64 14.17 22.68
C ASP A 7 30.81 15.12 23.87
N ASP A 8 31.03 16.40 23.59
CA ASP A 8 30.97 17.43 24.63
C ASP A 8 29.51 17.81 24.87
N GLU A 9 28.88 17.22 25.90
CA GLU A 9 27.48 17.52 26.24
C GLU A 9 27.24 19.00 26.60
N LYS A 10 28.28 19.73 27.01
CA LYS A 10 28.21 21.16 27.37
C LYS A 10 28.36 22.09 26.17
N ASP A 11 28.85 21.58 25.04
CA ASP A 11 28.96 22.36 23.81
C ASP A 11 27.57 22.62 23.20
N THR A 12 27.08 23.84 23.40
CA THR A 12 25.83 24.36 22.82
C THR A 12 26.06 25.09 21.50
N SER A 13 27.31 25.27 21.07
CA SER A 13 27.67 26.12 19.92
C SER A 13 27.17 25.56 18.59
N ILE A 14 26.98 24.24 18.49
CA ILE A 14 26.63 23.54 17.24
C ILE A 14 25.31 22.75 17.36
N VAL A 15 24.84 22.45 18.58
CA VAL A 15 23.61 21.67 18.78
C VAL A 15 22.93 22.04 20.12
N GLY A 16 22.13 23.10 20.13
CA GLY A 16 21.38 23.54 21.33
C GLY A 16 20.27 22.60 21.83
N ASN A 17 20.14 21.36 21.32
CA ASN A 17 19.07 20.44 21.73
C ASN A 17 19.56 18.98 21.76
N LYS A 18 19.42 18.32 22.93
CA LYS A 18 19.66 16.87 23.14
C LYS A 18 19.01 15.99 22.07
N ALA A 19 17.85 16.39 21.54
CA ALA A 19 17.15 15.70 20.46
C ALA A 19 17.97 15.64 19.15
N ASN A 20 18.65 16.73 18.79
CA ASN A 20 19.47 16.78 17.58
C ASN A 20 20.72 15.91 17.72
N LYS A 21 21.34 15.86 18.91
CA LYS A 21 22.46 14.93 19.17
C LYS A 21 22.02 13.46 19.03
N LYS A 22 20.81 13.11 19.49
CA LYS A 22 20.24 11.77 19.29
C LYS A 22 20.04 11.44 17.80
N LEU A 23 19.55 12.40 17.02
CA LEU A 23 19.36 12.27 15.56
C LEU A 23 20.70 12.09 14.81
N ILE A 24 21.75 12.82 15.21
CA ILE A 24 23.11 12.65 14.67
C ILE A 24 23.64 11.25 15.01
N LYS A 25 23.54 10.82 16.27
CA LYS A 25 23.95 9.49 16.72
C LYS A 25 23.25 8.37 15.91
N HIS A 26 21.94 8.51 15.69
CA HIS A 26 21.15 7.60 14.86
C HIS A 26 21.65 7.58 13.41
N THR A 27 21.79 8.75 12.79
CA THR A 27 22.22 8.87 11.39
C THR A 27 23.61 8.26 11.17
N ILE A 28 24.58 8.61 12.01
CA ILE A 28 25.94 8.07 11.91
C ILE A 28 25.94 6.55 12.09
N TYR A 29 25.08 6.00 12.94
CA TYR A 29 25.01 4.56 13.11
C TYR A 29 24.41 3.84 11.89
N TRP A 30 23.42 4.45 11.23
CA TRP A 30 22.64 3.82 10.15
C TRP A 30 22.96 4.27 8.71
N HIS A 31 23.90 5.19 8.52
CA HIS A 31 24.26 5.68 7.18
C HIS A 31 24.89 4.58 6.31
N HIS A 32 25.67 3.67 6.89
CA HIS A 32 26.15 2.48 6.18
C HIS A 32 25.31 1.24 6.48
N ALA A 33 25.18 0.36 5.50
CA ALA A 33 24.61 -0.96 5.73
C ALA A 33 25.57 -1.83 6.56
N LYS A 34 25.07 -2.46 7.63
CA LYS A 34 25.82 -3.36 8.50
C LYS A 34 26.28 -4.59 7.69
N PRO A 35 27.52 -5.09 7.85
CA PRO A 35 27.89 -6.38 7.30
C PRO A 35 27.11 -7.50 8.01
N ILE A 36 26.84 -8.60 7.30
CA ILE A 36 26.24 -9.80 7.90
C ILE A 36 27.23 -10.38 8.92
N ARG A 37 26.77 -10.55 10.16
CA ARG A 37 27.56 -11.12 11.26
C ARG A 37 26.87 -12.38 11.80
N LYS A 38 27.67 -13.32 12.33
CA LYS A 38 27.15 -14.49 13.07
C LYS A 38 26.54 -14.08 14.41
N GLU A 39 27.18 -13.11 15.08
CA GLU A 39 26.73 -12.51 16.33
C GLU A 39 26.44 -11.04 16.09
N GLU A 40 25.24 -10.62 16.47
CA GLU A 40 24.81 -9.25 16.34
C GLU A 40 25.36 -8.39 17.49
N PHE A 41 25.72 -7.15 17.17
CA PHE A 41 26.12 -6.18 18.18
C PHE A 41 24.87 -5.46 18.64
N THR A 42 24.51 -5.64 19.91
CA THR A 42 23.32 -5.04 20.51
C THR A 42 23.66 -3.87 21.43
N LYS A 43 24.89 -3.80 21.93
CA LYS A 43 25.35 -2.81 22.93
C LYS A 43 26.68 -2.17 22.55
N TYR A 44 26.92 -0.97 23.08
CA TYR A 44 28.18 -0.25 22.88
C TYR A 44 29.39 -1.03 23.44
N GLU A 45 29.27 -1.70 24.58
CA GLU A 45 30.32 -2.54 25.21
C GLU A 45 31.00 -3.52 24.22
N ILE A 46 30.20 -4.18 23.37
CA ILE A 46 30.72 -5.15 22.38
C ILE A 46 31.59 -4.45 21.33
N ILE A 47 31.14 -3.28 20.86
CA ILE A 47 31.88 -2.47 19.89
C ILE A 47 33.16 -1.92 20.53
N TYR A 48 33.08 -1.47 21.79
CA TYR A 48 34.21 -0.90 22.52
C TYR A 48 35.33 -1.92 22.69
N ASN A 49 34.99 -3.12 23.20
CA ASN A 49 35.96 -4.19 23.42
C ASN A 49 36.67 -4.62 22.12
N LYS A 50 35.93 -4.66 21.00
CA LYS A 50 36.50 -4.95 19.67
C LYS A 50 37.37 -3.82 19.13
N LEU A 51 37.01 -2.56 19.36
CA LEU A 51 37.81 -1.41 18.95
C LEU A 51 39.10 -1.33 19.78
N ILE A 52 39.02 -1.43 21.10
CA ILE A 52 40.19 -1.40 21.99
C ILE A 52 41.18 -2.51 21.65
N SER A 53 40.69 -3.72 21.39
CA SER A 53 41.55 -4.85 21.03
C SER A 53 42.25 -4.69 19.68
N SER A 54 41.75 -3.83 18.77
CA SER A 54 42.42 -3.53 17.50
C SER A 54 43.40 -2.35 17.57
N LEU A 55 43.37 -1.55 18.65
CA LEU A 55 44.30 -0.44 18.85
C LEU A 55 45.63 -0.92 19.43
N LYS A 56 46.75 -0.44 18.87
CA LYS A 56 48.10 -0.79 19.33
C LYS A 56 48.30 -0.43 20.81
N ASP A 57 47.85 0.76 21.20
CA ASP A 57 48.03 1.29 22.56
C ASP A 57 46.94 0.83 23.53
N LYS A 58 45.98 0.01 23.06
CA LYS A 58 44.79 -0.46 23.81
C LYS A 58 44.04 0.63 24.58
N SER A 59 44.17 1.88 24.15
CA SER A 59 43.57 3.05 24.79
C SER A 59 42.76 3.82 23.76
N ILE A 60 41.49 4.07 24.06
CA ILE A 60 40.60 4.82 23.17
C ILE A 60 41.07 6.27 22.99
N ASN A 61 41.72 6.85 24.00
CA ASN A 61 42.26 8.22 23.95
C ASN A 61 43.38 8.38 22.92
N SER A 62 44.02 7.29 22.46
CA SER A 62 45.01 7.35 21.38
C SER A 62 44.43 7.88 20.05
N LEU A 63 43.11 7.81 19.86
CA LEU A 63 42.42 8.31 18.67
C LEU A 63 42.14 9.82 18.70
N SER A 64 42.22 10.46 19.87
CA SER A 64 41.88 11.87 20.06
C SER A 64 42.65 12.82 19.12
N PRO A 65 43.98 12.72 18.97
CA PRO A 65 44.72 13.59 18.06
C PRO A 65 44.27 13.47 16.60
N THR A 66 43.98 12.25 16.14
CA THR A 66 43.52 12.00 14.78
C THR A 66 42.12 12.59 14.55
N ILE A 67 41.20 12.44 15.51
CA ILE A 67 39.85 13.00 15.43
C ILE A 67 39.94 14.53 15.34
N HIS A 68 40.70 15.18 16.23
CA HIS A 68 40.87 16.64 16.22
C HIS A 68 41.54 17.15 14.93
N GLY A 69 42.53 16.41 14.41
CA GLY A 69 43.16 16.74 13.13
C GLY A 69 42.15 16.72 11.98
N LEU A 70 41.34 15.65 11.88
CA LEU A 70 40.31 15.53 10.86
C LEU A 70 39.25 16.63 10.94
N LEU A 71 38.75 16.95 12.14
CA LEU A 71 37.77 18.02 12.33
C LEU A 71 38.35 19.39 11.94
N THR A 72 39.63 19.62 12.24
CA THR A 72 40.33 20.85 11.83
C THR A 72 40.42 20.95 10.31
N SER A 73 40.76 19.85 9.61
CA SER A 73 40.78 19.80 8.16
C SER A 73 39.40 20.01 7.54
N ILE A 74 38.34 19.40 8.11
CA ILE A 74 36.96 19.59 7.64
C ILE A 74 36.52 21.05 7.83
N ASN A 75 36.79 21.65 8.98
CA ASN A 75 36.47 23.05 9.23
C ASN A 75 37.23 24.00 8.29
N ALA A 76 38.49 23.69 7.95
CA ALA A 76 39.25 24.46 6.98
C ALA A 76 38.66 24.36 5.56
N LEU A 77 38.22 23.15 5.15
CA LEU A 77 37.51 22.94 3.89
C LEU A 77 36.18 23.72 3.88
N ALA A 78 35.37 23.59 4.92
CA ALA A 78 34.08 24.28 5.03
C ALA A 78 34.19 25.81 4.94
N ALA A 79 35.26 26.39 5.51
CA ALA A 79 35.54 27.82 5.40
C ALA A 79 35.77 28.29 3.95
N GLY A 80 36.24 27.41 3.04
CA GLY A 80 36.40 27.70 1.62
C GLY A 80 35.10 27.81 0.83
N TYR A 81 34.00 27.25 1.37
CA TYR A 81 32.67 27.26 0.74
C TYR A 81 31.73 28.34 1.28
N ASP A 82 32.28 29.36 1.97
CA ASP A 82 31.52 30.41 2.68
C ASP A 82 30.40 29.83 3.57
N SER A 83 30.67 28.67 4.16
CA SER A 83 29.69 27.96 4.97
C SER A 83 29.84 28.36 6.44
N GLU A 84 28.74 28.76 7.07
CA GLU A 84 28.66 28.92 8.53
C GLU A 84 28.75 27.58 9.28
N LEU A 85 28.77 26.45 8.57
CA LEU A 85 28.83 25.11 9.14
C LEU A 85 30.22 24.83 9.71
N LYS A 86 30.33 24.88 11.04
CA LYS A 86 31.49 24.35 11.79
C LYS A 86 31.14 23.01 12.41
N THR A 87 32.06 22.05 12.32
CA THR A 87 31.95 20.79 13.06
C THR A 87 32.22 21.02 14.55
N GLY A 88 31.44 20.35 15.40
CA GLY A 88 31.48 20.42 16.88
C GLY A 88 32.88 20.35 17.47
N ASN A 89 33.09 21.00 18.63
CA ASN A 89 34.23 20.61 19.45
C ASN A 89 33.92 19.23 20.07
N VAL A 90 34.90 18.33 19.99
CA VAL A 90 34.87 17.05 20.69
C VAL A 90 35.78 17.13 21.91
N LEU A 91 35.50 16.32 22.92
CA LEU A 91 36.33 16.25 24.11
C LEU A 91 37.75 15.77 23.75
N LYS A 92 38.76 16.32 24.42
CA LYS A 92 40.16 15.87 24.25
C LYS A 92 40.41 14.48 24.86
N GLN A 93 39.61 14.10 25.83
CA GLN A 93 39.60 12.79 26.47
C GLN A 93 38.18 12.25 26.47
N VAL A 94 38.03 10.93 26.49
CA VAL A 94 36.71 10.32 26.60
C VAL A 94 35.99 10.74 27.87
N ASP A 95 34.68 10.88 27.76
CA ASP A 95 33.78 11.08 28.89
C ASP A 95 33.78 9.82 29.79
N GLU A 96 34.16 9.99 31.06
CA GLU A 96 34.31 8.88 32.01
C GLU A 96 32.96 8.24 32.37
N ASP A 97 31.88 9.02 32.42
CA ASP A 97 30.55 8.50 32.74
C ASP A 97 30.05 7.59 31.60
N ASN A 98 30.18 8.03 30.35
CA ASN A 98 29.86 7.23 29.17
C ASN A 98 30.79 6.01 29.01
N LEU A 99 32.05 6.11 29.45
CA LEU A 99 32.98 4.99 29.47
C LEU A 99 32.57 3.92 30.51
N ASN A 100 32.01 4.36 31.64
CA ASN A 100 31.49 3.47 32.67
C ASN A 100 30.13 2.88 32.30
N ASP A 101 29.32 3.55 31.47
CA ASP A 101 28.00 3.11 31.01
C ASP A 101 27.97 2.59 29.56
N LEU A 102 28.81 1.61 29.25
CA LEU A 102 28.84 0.99 27.91
C LEU A 102 27.75 -0.07 27.68
N ARG A 103 26.98 -0.43 28.72
CA ARG A 103 25.95 -1.49 28.64
C ARG A 103 24.62 -1.02 28.03
N VAL A 104 24.63 0.19 27.46
CA VAL A 104 23.52 0.82 26.72
C VAL A 104 23.33 0.15 25.36
N PHE A 105 22.06 -0.01 24.97
CA PHE A 105 21.67 -0.56 23.66
C PHE A 105 21.97 0.42 22.52
N LEU A 106 22.26 -0.15 21.35
CA LEU A 106 22.46 0.63 20.13
C LEU A 106 21.12 1.19 19.65
N PRO A 107 21.10 2.33 18.92
CA PRO A 107 19.86 2.93 18.44
C PRO A 107 19.14 1.99 17.47
N ASP A 108 17.81 1.89 17.58
CA ASP A 108 16.97 1.15 16.62
C ASP A 108 16.91 1.85 15.26
N TYR A 109 16.69 1.08 14.18
CA TYR A 109 16.55 1.65 12.84
C TYR A 109 15.23 2.40 12.70
N LYS A 110 14.12 1.71 13.02
CA LYS A 110 12.77 2.23 13.11
C LYS A 110 12.27 2.04 14.53
N SER A 111 11.84 3.11 15.18
CA SER A 111 11.31 3.08 16.54
C SER A 111 9.81 3.26 16.49
N TYR A 112 9.06 2.18 16.70
CA TYR A 112 7.61 2.22 16.90
C TYR A 112 7.27 1.47 18.17
N GLY A 113 6.63 2.15 19.12
CA GLY A 113 6.14 1.56 20.36
C GLY A 113 4.68 1.15 20.24
N LEU A 114 4.28 0.13 21.00
CA LEU A 114 2.87 -0.13 21.25
C LEU A 114 2.31 0.95 22.16
N SER A 115 1.28 1.65 21.68
CA SER A 115 0.57 2.70 22.42
C SER A 115 -0.93 2.41 22.49
N GLU A 116 -1.56 2.85 23.58
CA GLU A 116 -3.00 2.84 23.78
C GLU A 116 -3.68 4.12 23.28
N ASN A 117 -2.90 5.09 22.78
CA ASN A 117 -3.40 6.33 22.20
C ASN A 117 -2.67 6.68 20.89
N ILE A 118 -3.29 7.52 20.08
CA ILE A 118 -2.77 7.91 18.77
C ILE A 118 -1.52 8.79 18.89
N GLU A 119 -1.42 9.62 19.94
CA GLU A 119 -0.31 10.56 20.15
C GLU A 119 1.04 9.85 20.27
N GLY A 120 1.08 8.67 20.89
CA GLY A 120 2.28 7.84 20.95
C GLY A 120 2.80 7.48 19.55
N TYR A 121 1.92 7.00 18.67
CA TYR A 121 2.25 6.68 17.29
C TYR A 121 2.64 7.92 16.48
N GLN A 122 1.96 9.05 16.71
CA GLN A 122 2.30 10.32 16.04
C GLN A 122 3.72 10.78 16.39
N SER A 123 4.14 10.63 17.65
CA SER A 123 5.51 10.94 18.09
C SER A 123 6.53 10.06 17.37
N ASP A 124 6.27 8.76 17.28
CA ASP A 124 7.15 7.80 16.60
C ASP A 124 7.25 8.09 15.09
N VAL A 125 6.12 8.37 14.44
CA VAL A 125 6.06 8.81 13.03
C VAL A 125 6.96 10.02 12.79
N LYS A 126 6.83 11.07 13.62
CA LYS A 126 7.62 12.30 13.51
C LYS A 126 9.11 12.05 13.74
N ASN A 127 9.45 11.20 14.70
CA ASN A 127 10.85 10.85 15.01
C ASN A 127 11.49 10.07 13.86
N ASN A 128 10.81 9.05 13.32
CA ASN A 128 11.34 8.26 12.21
C ASN A 128 11.43 9.08 10.92
N ALA A 129 10.49 9.98 10.64
CA ALA A 129 10.55 10.88 9.50
C ALA A 129 11.83 11.76 9.52
N LYS A 130 12.15 12.37 10.67
CA LYS A 130 13.40 13.14 10.86
C LYS A 130 14.64 12.27 10.64
N ASN A 131 14.66 11.07 11.23
CA ASN A 131 15.75 10.11 11.06
C ASN A 131 15.98 9.77 9.57
N ASN A 132 14.91 9.54 8.81
CA ASN A 132 15.02 9.20 7.39
C ASN A 132 15.60 10.34 6.56
N ILE A 133 15.14 11.58 6.79
CA ILE A 133 15.59 12.74 6.02
C ILE A 133 17.09 12.94 6.24
N VAL A 134 17.54 13.02 7.49
CA VAL A 134 18.95 13.26 7.80
C VAL A 134 19.81 12.11 7.27
N ARG A 135 19.35 10.86 7.44
CA ARG A 135 20.02 9.69 6.85
C ARG A 135 20.09 9.77 5.33
N SER A 136 19.00 10.14 4.65
CA SER A 136 18.97 10.26 3.20
C SER A 136 19.92 11.32 2.69
N VAL A 137 20.00 12.48 3.37
CA VAL A 137 20.94 13.54 3.01
C VAL A 137 22.39 13.04 3.11
N VAL A 138 22.77 12.45 4.24
CA VAL A 138 24.13 11.93 4.46
C VAL A 138 24.49 10.85 3.44
N VAL A 139 23.60 9.87 3.22
CA VAL A 139 23.87 8.78 2.27
C VAL A 139 23.91 9.27 0.82
N SER A 140 23.11 10.28 0.47
CA SER A 140 23.12 10.86 -0.87
C SER A 140 24.43 11.61 -1.12
N ALA A 141 24.88 12.42 -0.16
CA ALA A 141 26.16 13.11 -0.24
C ALA A 141 27.34 12.13 -0.34
N ASP A 142 27.35 11.10 0.50
CA ASP A 142 28.36 10.02 0.49
C ASP A 142 28.43 9.34 -0.88
N ARG A 143 27.28 9.01 -1.48
CA ARG A 143 27.23 8.36 -2.80
C ARG A 143 27.66 9.29 -3.95
N LEU A 144 27.29 10.56 -3.91
CA LEU A 144 27.69 11.54 -4.93
C LEU A 144 29.21 11.70 -4.95
N VAL A 145 29.83 11.91 -3.78
CA VAL A 145 31.28 12.07 -3.66
C VAL A 145 32.01 10.77 -3.99
N SER A 146 31.51 9.63 -3.51
CA SER A 146 32.13 8.31 -3.76
C SER A 146 32.07 7.86 -5.22
N ALA A 147 31.20 8.45 -6.04
CA ALA A 147 31.11 8.14 -7.47
C ALA A 147 32.20 8.85 -8.30
N LEU A 148 32.85 9.88 -7.75
CA LEU A 148 33.88 10.65 -8.44
C LEU A 148 35.24 9.95 -8.41
N SER A 149 36.06 10.20 -9.44
CA SER A 149 37.48 9.87 -9.36
C SER A 149 38.20 10.81 -8.38
N ALA A 150 39.37 10.39 -7.89
CA ALA A 150 40.18 11.24 -7.01
C ALA A 150 40.54 12.59 -7.67
N GLU A 151 40.81 12.59 -8.97
CA GLU A 151 41.12 13.79 -9.75
C GLU A 151 39.91 14.74 -9.86
N ALA A 152 38.73 14.19 -10.16
CA ALA A 152 37.51 14.98 -10.24
C ALA A 152 37.12 15.58 -8.88
N LEU A 153 37.21 14.78 -7.80
CA LEU A 153 36.94 15.26 -6.45
C LEU A 153 37.91 16.39 -6.05
N ASN A 154 39.22 16.22 -6.29
CA ASN A 154 40.19 17.27 -6.00
C ASN A 154 39.90 18.55 -6.79
N SER A 155 39.51 18.42 -8.06
CA SER A 155 39.11 19.57 -8.88
C SER A 155 37.92 20.32 -8.28
N HIS A 156 36.88 19.60 -7.83
CA HIS A 156 35.73 20.21 -7.16
C HIS A 156 36.07 20.87 -5.82
N ILE A 157 37.05 20.32 -5.09
CA ILE A 157 37.54 20.89 -3.84
C ILE A 157 38.33 22.18 -4.11
N GLU A 158 39.29 22.14 -5.03
CA GLU A 158 40.14 23.29 -5.35
C GLU A 158 39.35 24.45 -5.97
N GLN A 159 38.32 24.13 -6.78
CA GLN A 159 37.48 25.11 -7.46
C GLN A 159 36.24 25.53 -6.66
N ASN A 160 36.01 24.93 -5.48
CA ASN A 160 34.81 25.13 -4.68
C ASN A 160 33.48 24.82 -5.42
N THR A 161 33.46 23.82 -6.31
CA THR A 161 32.30 23.46 -7.14
C THR A 161 31.53 22.22 -6.68
N LEU A 162 31.78 21.70 -5.48
CA LEU A 162 30.96 20.63 -4.87
C LEU A 162 29.43 20.91 -4.88
N PRO A 163 28.94 22.17 -4.72
CA PRO A 163 27.51 22.46 -4.84
C PRO A 163 26.88 22.11 -6.19
N GLU A 164 27.66 22.05 -7.27
CA GLU A 164 27.16 21.70 -8.61
C GLU A 164 26.65 20.24 -8.66
N LEU A 165 27.29 19.34 -7.92
CA LEU A 165 26.88 17.93 -7.80
C LEU A 165 25.47 17.80 -7.19
N ILE A 166 25.07 18.74 -6.34
CA ILE A 166 23.74 18.76 -5.74
C ILE A 166 22.70 19.18 -6.79
N THR A 167 23.02 20.15 -7.63
CA THR A 167 22.13 20.64 -8.69
C THR A 167 21.75 19.51 -9.65
N GLU A 168 22.70 18.65 -10.02
CA GLU A 168 22.43 17.47 -10.86
C GLU A 168 21.55 16.42 -10.17
N ALA A 169 21.65 16.30 -8.84
CA ALA A 169 20.84 15.38 -8.04
C ALA A 169 19.41 15.88 -7.77
N LEU A 170 19.16 17.18 -7.96
CA LEU A 170 17.86 17.81 -7.76
C LEU A 170 17.08 17.91 -9.08
N LEU A 171 15.75 17.86 -8.99
CA LEU A 171 14.86 18.01 -10.14
C LEU A 171 14.90 19.46 -10.66
N THR A 172 15.31 19.61 -11.91
CA THR A 172 15.23 20.87 -12.67
C THR A 172 13.87 21.03 -13.35
N GLU A 173 13.52 22.26 -13.72
CA GLU A 173 12.25 22.55 -14.38
C GLU A 173 12.12 21.83 -15.73
N ARG A 174 10.93 21.26 -15.94
CA ARG A 174 10.49 20.65 -17.18
C ARG A 174 9.26 21.39 -17.70
N SER A 175 8.95 21.21 -18.97
CA SER A 175 7.78 21.79 -19.66
C SER A 175 6.41 21.30 -19.14
N LEU A 176 6.35 20.62 -17.98
CA LEU A 176 5.13 20.05 -17.40
C LEU A 176 4.04 21.11 -17.16
N LEU A 177 4.39 22.28 -16.61
CA LEU A 177 3.42 23.34 -16.33
C LEU A 177 2.69 23.82 -17.59
N THR A 178 3.43 23.98 -18.69
CA THR A 178 2.85 24.36 -19.99
C THR A 178 1.83 23.31 -20.46
N LYS A 179 2.19 22.02 -20.36
CA LYS A 179 1.32 20.90 -20.76
C LYS A 179 0.05 20.82 -19.90
N ILE A 180 0.19 21.04 -18.59
CA ILE A 180 -0.96 21.08 -17.66
C ILE A 180 -1.86 22.27 -18.00
N LYS A 181 -1.29 23.45 -18.25
CA LYS A 181 -2.06 24.65 -18.63
C LYS A 181 -2.86 24.43 -19.91
N GLU A 182 -2.25 23.83 -20.94
CA GLU A 182 -2.93 23.46 -22.19
C GLU A 182 -4.09 22.49 -21.94
N CYS A 183 -3.88 21.48 -21.10
CA CYS A 183 -4.92 20.53 -20.70
C CYS A 183 -6.11 21.23 -20.02
N LEU A 184 -5.86 22.09 -19.04
CA LEU A 184 -6.91 22.84 -18.33
C LEU A 184 -7.68 23.79 -19.26
N GLN A 185 -6.99 24.47 -20.18
CA GLN A 185 -7.64 25.28 -21.23
C GLN A 185 -8.52 24.43 -22.16
N GLY A 186 -8.13 23.18 -22.42
CA GLY A 186 -8.94 22.21 -23.17
C GLY A 186 -10.27 21.91 -22.48
N PHE A 187 -10.26 21.71 -21.15
CA PHE A 187 -11.49 21.49 -20.39
C PHE A 187 -12.42 22.71 -20.41
N GLU A 188 -11.86 23.91 -20.27
CA GLU A 188 -12.65 25.15 -20.32
C GLU A 188 -13.24 25.37 -21.72
N LYS A 189 -12.49 25.08 -22.78
CA LYS A 189 -13.00 25.18 -24.15
C LYS A 189 -14.13 24.16 -24.44
N LYS A 190 -14.04 22.95 -23.88
CA LYS A 190 -15.05 21.89 -24.06
C LYS A 190 -16.33 22.16 -23.26
N HIS A 191 -16.19 22.79 -22.09
CA HIS A 191 -17.31 23.13 -21.20
C HIS A 191 -17.20 24.58 -20.67
N PRO A 192 -17.39 25.60 -21.54
CA PRO A 192 -17.21 27.00 -21.17
C PRO A 192 -18.15 27.43 -20.04
N ASP A 193 -17.63 28.21 -19.09
CA ASP A 193 -18.39 28.81 -17.98
C ASP A 193 -19.17 27.79 -17.13
N SER A 194 -18.72 26.54 -17.10
CA SER A 194 -19.41 25.51 -16.34
C SER A 194 -19.19 25.72 -14.83
N LYS A 195 -20.28 25.68 -14.06
CA LYS A 195 -20.24 25.71 -12.58
C LYS A 195 -19.27 24.66 -12.01
N ARG A 196 -19.16 23.51 -12.69
CA ARG A 196 -18.22 22.44 -12.35
C ARG A 196 -16.77 22.89 -12.45
N ASN A 197 -16.36 23.49 -13.57
CA ASN A 197 -14.99 23.98 -13.73
C ASN A 197 -14.65 25.03 -12.68
N GLN A 198 -15.57 25.96 -12.40
CA GLN A 198 -15.40 27.01 -11.39
C GLN A 198 -15.23 26.42 -9.98
N GLN A 199 -16.08 25.47 -9.56
CA GLN A 199 -15.96 24.83 -8.24
C GLN A 199 -14.67 24.02 -8.11
N GLN A 200 -14.23 23.35 -9.18
CA GLN A 200 -12.95 22.62 -9.20
C GLN A 200 -11.76 23.56 -9.10
N GLN A 201 -11.81 24.70 -9.79
CA GLN A 201 -10.79 25.74 -9.71
C GLN A 201 -10.70 26.32 -8.29
N ILE A 202 -11.83 26.67 -7.68
CA ILE A 202 -11.87 27.16 -6.29
C ILE A 202 -11.28 26.13 -5.32
N ALA A 203 -11.59 24.85 -5.50
CA ALA A 203 -11.01 23.79 -4.67
C ALA A 203 -9.48 23.71 -4.85
N ALA A 204 -8.99 23.78 -6.09
CA ALA A 204 -7.56 23.78 -6.39
C ALA A 204 -6.84 25.01 -5.83
N GLU A 205 -7.46 26.20 -5.88
CA GLU A 205 -6.95 27.44 -5.30
C GLU A 205 -6.82 27.33 -3.78
N LYS A 206 -7.86 26.84 -3.08
CA LYS A 206 -7.82 26.59 -1.63
C LYS A 206 -6.73 25.58 -1.25
N LEU A 207 -6.54 24.52 -2.03
CA LEU A 207 -5.49 23.53 -1.82
C LEU A 207 -4.08 24.06 -2.10
N SER A 208 -3.98 25.17 -2.83
CA SER A 208 -2.71 25.81 -3.22
C SER A 208 -2.39 27.02 -2.36
N ASP A 209 -3.19 27.30 -1.33
CA ASP A 209 -2.96 28.40 -0.40
C ASP A 209 -1.60 28.21 0.32
N GLU A 210 -0.85 29.31 0.51
CA GLU A 210 0.47 29.26 1.13
C GLU A 210 0.44 28.85 2.61
N GLU A 211 -0.72 28.91 3.28
CA GLU A 211 -0.92 28.43 4.64
C GLU A 211 -1.06 26.90 4.69
N VAL A 212 -1.47 26.26 3.60
CA VAL A 212 -1.64 24.82 3.50
C VAL A 212 -0.28 24.15 3.36
N SER A 213 0.13 23.39 4.39
CA SER A 213 1.33 22.55 4.29
C SER A 213 1.06 21.32 3.43
N VAL A 214 0.15 20.47 3.87
CA VAL A 214 -0.27 19.26 3.15
C VAL A 214 -1.77 19.36 2.93
N GLY A 215 -2.20 19.45 1.68
CA GLY A 215 -3.62 19.57 1.34
C GLY A 215 -4.33 18.23 1.41
N VAL A 216 -5.59 18.23 1.84
CA VAL A 216 -6.48 17.07 1.76
C VAL A 216 -7.70 17.45 0.92
N LEU A 217 -7.88 16.77 -0.20
CA LEU A 217 -9.07 16.91 -1.04
C LEU A 217 -10.09 15.83 -0.64
N ASN A 218 -11.21 16.27 -0.06
CA ASN A 218 -12.41 15.45 0.11
C ASN A 218 -13.31 15.62 -1.12
N GLY A 219 -13.16 14.69 -2.06
CA GLY A 219 -13.79 14.75 -3.37
C GLY A 219 -14.66 13.52 -3.69
N PRO A 220 -15.99 13.62 -3.62
CA PRO A 220 -16.92 12.56 -4.01
C PRO A 220 -16.63 11.97 -5.39
N ALA A 221 -17.05 10.72 -5.60
CA ALA A 221 -16.97 10.09 -6.92
C ALA A 221 -17.60 10.98 -8.00
N GLY A 222 -16.86 11.22 -9.09
CA GLY A 222 -17.33 12.08 -10.19
C GLY A 222 -17.03 13.57 -10.04
N CYS A 223 -16.47 14.04 -8.91
CA CYS A 223 -16.17 15.47 -8.73
C CYS A 223 -15.02 15.99 -9.63
N GLY A 224 -14.25 15.10 -10.27
CA GLY A 224 -13.13 15.48 -11.15
C GLY A 224 -11.79 15.67 -10.42
N LYS A 225 -11.52 14.82 -9.42
CA LYS A 225 -10.27 14.80 -8.63
C LYS A 225 -9.00 14.93 -9.48
N THR A 226 -8.94 14.27 -10.64
CA THR A 226 -7.79 14.34 -11.55
C THR A 226 -7.54 15.77 -12.05
N LYS A 227 -8.58 16.48 -12.50
CA LYS A 227 -8.47 17.89 -12.93
C LYS A 227 -8.03 18.78 -11.77
N ILE A 228 -8.67 18.65 -10.60
CA ILE A 228 -8.32 19.45 -9.40
C ILE A 228 -6.85 19.24 -9.03
N THR A 229 -6.37 18.00 -9.08
CA THR A 229 -4.99 17.65 -8.77
C THR A 229 -4.00 18.27 -9.78
N LEU A 230 -4.31 18.24 -11.07
CA LEU A 230 -3.48 18.88 -12.10
C LEU A 230 -3.46 20.40 -11.92
N GLU A 231 -4.61 21.00 -11.60
CA GLU A 231 -4.74 22.44 -11.35
C GLU A 231 -3.99 22.87 -10.08
N TRP A 232 -4.08 22.10 -9.00
CA TRP A 232 -3.23 22.25 -7.81
C TRP A 232 -1.73 22.19 -8.16
N ALA A 233 -1.33 21.22 -8.99
CA ALA A 233 0.05 21.09 -9.42
C ALA A 233 0.51 22.29 -10.28
N LEU A 234 -0.38 22.87 -11.10
CA LEU A 234 -0.09 24.10 -11.84
C LEU A 234 0.11 25.29 -10.90
N ASN A 235 -0.83 25.49 -9.97
CA ASN A 235 -0.85 26.60 -9.03
C ASN A 235 0.34 26.57 -8.05
N THR A 236 0.84 25.39 -7.73
CA THR A 236 2.01 25.18 -6.84
C THR A 236 3.31 24.96 -7.61
N HIS A 237 3.33 25.26 -8.92
CA HIS A 237 4.53 25.20 -9.78
C HIS A 237 5.26 23.85 -9.79
N ALA A 238 4.50 22.76 -10.01
CA ALA A 238 5.04 21.40 -10.12
C ALA A 238 6.10 21.22 -11.21
N ARG A 239 7.26 20.71 -10.79
CA ARG A 239 8.35 20.29 -11.68
C ARG A 239 8.19 18.84 -12.14
N LYS A 240 7.65 18.01 -11.25
CA LYS A 240 7.42 16.58 -11.42
C LYS A 240 6.33 16.16 -10.46
N ILE A 241 5.44 15.27 -10.89
CA ILE A 241 4.43 14.67 -10.02
C ILE A 241 4.76 13.20 -9.79
N ILE A 242 4.80 12.75 -8.53
CA ILE A 242 4.78 11.34 -8.17
C ILE A 242 3.39 11.04 -7.60
N TRP A 243 2.60 10.30 -8.37
CA TRP A 243 1.23 9.94 -8.05
C TRP A 243 1.19 8.51 -7.48
N ILE A 244 0.89 8.41 -6.20
CA ILE A 244 1.01 7.20 -5.40
C ILE A 244 -0.38 6.62 -5.17
N CYS A 245 -0.60 5.40 -5.66
CA CYS A 245 -1.87 4.69 -5.53
C CYS A 245 -1.75 3.45 -4.62
N PRO A 246 -2.85 3.01 -3.98
CA PRO A 246 -2.84 1.81 -3.14
C PRO A 246 -2.79 0.51 -3.94
N ARG A 247 -3.20 0.55 -5.21
CA ARG A 247 -3.28 -0.63 -6.08
C ARG A 247 -2.78 -0.32 -7.49
N VAL A 248 -2.24 -1.34 -8.14
CA VAL A 248 -1.76 -1.28 -9.53
C VAL A 248 -2.89 -0.90 -10.49
N GLN A 249 -4.12 -1.38 -10.24
CA GLN A 249 -5.28 -1.12 -11.10
C GLN A 249 -5.66 0.36 -11.14
N ILE A 250 -5.48 1.10 -10.04
CA ILE A 250 -5.67 2.56 -10.01
C ILE A 250 -4.61 3.24 -10.86
N CYS A 251 -3.34 2.84 -10.74
CA CYS A 251 -2.26 3.35 -11.60
C CYS A 251 -2.58 3.13 -13.08
N GLN A 252 -3.11 1.96 -13.46
CA GLN A 252 -3.45 1.66 -14.86
C GLN A 252 -4.60 2.53 -15.37
N GLY A 253 -5.65 2.73 -14.56
CA GLY A 253 -6.75 3.64 -14.90
C GLY A 253 -6.25 5.06 -15.16
N LEU A 254 -5.47 5.61 -14.23
CA LEU A 254 -4.85 6.92 -14.37
C LEU A 254 -3.88 7.00 -15.54
N PHE A 255 -3.12 5.95 -15.82
CA PHE A 255 -2.20 5.91 -16.95
C PHE A 255 -2.95 6.07 -18.27
N ASN A 256 -4.05 5.32 -18.44
CA ASN A 256 -4.90 5.43 -19.62
C ASN A 256 -5.56 6.82 -19.72
N ASP A 257 -6.06 7.36 -18.61
CA ASP A 257 -6.70 8.68 -18.59
C ASP A 257 -5.69 9.79 -18.95
N LEU A 258 -4.53 9.83 -18.29
CA LEU A 258 -3.54 10.90 -18.46
C LEU A 258 -2.84 10.87 -19.82
N THR A 259 -2.68 9.69 -20.42
CA THR A 259 -2.09 9.55 -21.77
C THR A 259 -3.09 9.79 -22.90
N SER A 260 -4.39 9.93 -22.58
CA SER A 260 -5.42 10.21 -23.57
C SER A 260 -5.29 11.60 -24.17
N ASN A 261 -5.86 11.79 -25.36
CA ASN A 261 -5.89 13.07 -26.06
C ASN A 261 -6.63 14.18 -25.29
N GLU A 262 -7.49 13.82 -24.33
CA GLU A 262 -8.24 14.78 -23.51
C GLU A 262 -7.41 15.33 -22.34
N TYR A 263 -6.32 14.66 -21.96
CA TYR A 263 -5.47 15.05 -20.84
C TYR A 263 -4.08 15.52 -21.30
N LEU A 264 -3.04 14.71 -21.12
CA LEU A 264 -1.64 15.12 -21.24
C LEU A 264 -0.88 14.28 -22.29
N PRO A 265 -1.32 14.25 -23.57
CA PRO A 265 -0.73 13.38 -24.59
C PRO A 265 0.74 13.74 -24.92
N ASN A 266 1.16 14.97 -24.61
CA ASN A 266 2.52 15.48 -24.86
C ASN A 266 3.42 15.42 -23.60
N ALA A 267 2.90 14.94 -22.47
CA ALA A 267 3.69 14.74 -21.25
C ALA A 267 4.35 13.37 -21.24
N GLN A 268 5.49 13.26 -20.57
CA GLN A 268 6.09 11.95 -20.32
C GLN A 268 5.42 11.33 -19.08
N ILE A 269 4.41 10.49 -19.30
CA ILE A 269 3.71 9.77 -18.24
C ILE A 269 4.35 8.40 -18.06
N GLU A 270 4.84 8.11 -16.86
CA GLU A 270 5.45 6.83 -16.53
C GLU A 270 4.55 6.04 -15.58
N ILE A 271 4.31 4.76 -15.85
CA ILE A 271 3.78 3.82 -14.86
C ILE A 271 4.93 2.97 -14.35
N CYS A 272 5.26 3.10 -13.07
CA CYS A 272 6.34 2.38 -12.41
C CYS A 272 5.81 1.65 -11.16
N THR A 273 5.43 0.39 -11.33
CA THR A 273 4.95 -0.49 -10.27
C THR A 273 5.83 -1.75 -10.19
N GLY A 274 5.49 -2.69 -9.30
CA GLY A 274 6.17 -3.98 -9.26
C GLY A 274 5.96 -4.82 -10.52
N GLU A 275 4.88 -4.58 -11.26
CA GLU A 275 4.43 -5.38 -12.41
C GLU A 275 4.62 -4.65 -13.75
N PHE A 276 4.44 -3.32 -13.77
CA PHE A 276 4.47 -2.50 -14.98
C PHE A 276 5.55 -1.41 -14.87
N LYS A 277 6.38 -1.30 -15.91
CA LYS A 277 7.40 -0.26 -16.07
C LYS A 277 7.40 0.23 -17.51
N PHE A 278 6.58 1.24 -17.80
CA PHE A 278 6.35 1.74 -19.15
C PHE A 278 6.22 3.26 -19.15
N THR A 279 6.49 3.88 -20.29
CA THR A 279 6.34 5.31 -20.53
C THR A 279 5.37 5.55 -21.69
N ASN A 280 4.32 6.35 -21.48
CA ASN A 280 3.28 6.76 -22.43
C ASN A 280 2.41 5.65 -23.05
N SER A 281 2.91 4.43 -23.28
CA SER A 281 2.12 3.31 -23.78
C SER A 281 2.62 1.95 -23.28
N TYR A 282 1.80 0.91 -23.42
CA TYR A 282 2.15 -0.48 -23.05
C TYR A 282 2.91 -1.25 -24.13
N ARG A 283 3.50 -0.57 -25.12
CA ARG A 283 4.31 -1.22 -26.16
C ARG A 283 5.66 -1.64 -25.62
N ASP A 284 6.23 -2.71 -26.17
CA ASP A 284 7.54 -3.22 -25.73
C ASP A 284 8.68 -2.22 -25.92
N GLU A 285 8.61 -1.38 -26.96
CA GLU A 285 9.54 -0.27 -27.23
C GLU A 285 9.47 0.86 -26.19
N ASP A 286 8.34 0.98 -25.50
CA ASP A 286 8.04 2.00 -24.50
C ASP A 286 8.32 1.51 -23.06
N LYS A 287 8.95 0.33 -22.90
CA LYS A 287 9.38 -0.17 -21.59
C LYS A 287 10.46 0.71 -20.99
N THR A 288 10.30 1.09 -19.73
CA THR A 288 11.29 1.89 -19.01
C THR A 288 12.57 1.08 -18.81
N PRO A 289 13.75 1.57 -19.27
CA PRO A 289 15.02 0.86 -19.07
C PRO A 289 15.39 0.68 -17.60
N GLU A 290 16.10 -0.41 -17.27
CA GLU A 290 16.62 -0.65 -15.93
C GLU A 290 17.55 0.50 -15.50
N GLY A 291 17.29 1.12 -14.35
CA GLY A 291 18.04 2.27 -13.85
C GLY A 291 17.51 3.63 -14.28
N GLN A 292 16.52 3.68 -15.18
CA GLN A 292 15.84 4.91 -15.60
C GLN A 292 14.42 5.03 -15.06
N GLU A 293 14.07 4.23 -14.04
CA GLU A 293 12.77 4.35 -13.37
C GLU A 293 12.62 5.70 -12.65
N PHE A 294 11.38 6.18 -12.56
CA PHE A 294 11.04 7.50 -12.04
C PHE A 294 11.66 8.65 -12.86
N SER A 295 11.78 8.49 -14.18
CA SER A 295 12.29 9.53 -15.09
C SER A 295 11.18 10.38 -15.70
N GLY A 296 9.92 9.95 -15.68
CA GLY A 296 8.78 10.68 -16.27
C GLY A 296 8.45 12.04 -15.64
N ASP A 297 7.72 12.88 -16.36
CA ASP A 297 7.16 14.15 -15.86
C ASP A 297 6.11 13.88 -14.76
N ILE A 298 5.26 12.87 -14.99
CA ILE A 298 4.33 12.31 -14.01
C ILE A 298 4.65 10.82 -13.86
N VAL A 299 4.87 10.36 -12.63
CA VAL A 299 5.16 8.96 -12.31
C VAL A 299 4.01 8.38 -11.51
N LEU A 300 3.26 7.46 -12.10
CA LEU A 300 2.21 6.68 -11.46
C LEU A 300 2.83 5.43 -10.82
N THR A 301 2.78 5.34 -9.50
CA THR A 301 3.43 4.27 -8.74
C THR A 301 2.55 3.77 -7.61
N THR A 302 2.88 2.60 -7.06
CA THR A 302 2.29 2.13 -5.81
C THR A 302 3.08 2.63 -4.60
N ILE A 303 2.40 2.72 -3.45
CA ILE A 303 3.01 3.08 -2.17
C ILE A 303 4.23 2.21 -1.81
N ASP A 304 4.23 0.93 -2.20
CA ASP A 304 5.32 -0.02 -1.99
C ASP A 304 6.66 0.47 -2.55
N GLN A 305 6.64 1.12 -3.73
CA GLN A 305 7.87 1.60 -4.35
C GLN A 305 8.47 2.75 -3.55
N VAL A 306 7.62 3.63 -3.01
CA VAL A 306 8.01 4.82 -2.27
C VAL A 306 8.45 4.48 -0.85
N ILE A 307 7.75 3.57 -0.15
CA ILE A 307 8.15 3.09 1.18
C ILE A 307 9.56 2.46 1.17
N ASN A 308 10.00 1.88 0.06
CA ASN A 308 11.38 1.37 -0.03
C ASN A 308 12.45 2.45 0.18
N THR A 309 12.13 3.73 -0.05
CA THR A 309 13.05 4.86 0.18
C THR A 309 13.30 5.14 1.66
N ILE A 310 12.35 4.82 2.53
CA ILE A 310 12.45 5.01 3.99
C ILE A 310 12.77 3.70 4.74
N THR A 311 12.60 2.55 4.10
CA THR A 311 12.79 1.23 4.73
C THR A 311 14.02 0.46 4.25
N THR A 312 14.64 0.84 3.13
CA THR A 312 15.79 0.11 2.57
C THR A 312 17.01 0.99 2.39
N HIS A 313 18.21 0.40 2.55
CA HIS A 313 19.46 1.13 2.33
C HIS A 313 19.72 1.42 0.85
N THR A 314 19.44 0.47 -0.04
CA THR A 314 19.74 0.61 -1.47
C THR A 314 18.96 1.75 -2.13
N LYS A 315 17.69 1.95 -1.73
CA LYS A 315 16.79 2.94 -2.33
C LYS A 315 16.69 4.25 -1.53
N VAL A 316 17.48 4.44 -0.48
CA VAL A 316 17.37 5.60 0.42
C VAL A 316 17.49 6.94 -0.29
N THR A 317 18.35 7.05 -1.31
CA THR A 317 18.53 8.28 -2.09
C THR A 317 17.27 8.70 -2.85
N GLY A 318 16.34 7.77 -3.10
CA GLY A 318 15.05 8.08 -3.70
C GLY A 318 14.19 9.00 -2.82
N LEU A 319 14.46 9.09 -1.52
CA LEU A 319 13.76 10.04 -0.64
C LEU A 319 14.08 11.49 -1.03
N VAL A 320 15.28 11.80 -1.55
CA VAL A 320 15.60 13.15 -2.06
C VAL A 320 14.69 13.53 -3.22
N GLN A 321 14.48 12.60 -4.15
CA GLN A 321 13.57 12.79 -5.27
C GLN A 321 12.11 12.96 -4.80
N TYR A 322 11.67 12.14 -3.84
CA TYR A 322 10.35 12.25 -3.22
C TYR A 322 10.15 13.63 -2.56
N MET A 323 11.13 14.12 -1.80
CA MET A 323 11.06 15.41 -1.13
C MET A 323 11.02 16.59 -2.12
N ASN A 324 11.68 16.47 -3.28
CA ASN A 324 11.73 17.52 -4.30
C ASN A 324 10.55 17.49 -5.30
N ALA A 325 9.79 16.39 -5.36
CA ALA A 325 8.64 16.26 -6.24
C ALA A 325 7.33 16.72 -5.59
N HIS A 326 6.32 17.00 -6.41
CA HIS A 326 4.93 17.09 -5.97
C HIS A 326 4.38 15.68 -5.78
N ILE A 327 3.80 15.41 -4.61
CA ILE A 327 3.32 14.08 -4.23
C ILE A 327 1.81 14.08 -4.17
N VAL A 328 1.18 13.14 -4.86
CA VAL A 328 -0.26 12.88 -4.76
C VAL A 328 -0.45 11.52 -4.15
N PHE A 329 -1.12 11.43 -3.01
CA PHE A 329 -1.57 10.17 -2.43
C PHE A 329 -3.04 9.97 -2.76
N ASP A 330 -3.31 9.17 -3.79
CA ASP A 330 -4.66 8.90 -4.26
C ASP A 330 -5.29 7.73 -3.53
N GLU A 331 -6.59 7.81 -3.30
CA GLU A 331 -7.40 6.86 -2.55
C GLU A 331 -6.71 6.40 -1.24
N TYR A 332 -6.12 7.35 -0.51
CA TYR A 332 -5.21 7.05 0.61
C TYR A 332 -5.87 6.35 1.81
N HIS A 333 -7.21 6.42 1.92
CA HIS A 333 -7.98 5.71 2.95
C HIS A 333 -7.75 4.19 2.89
N GLU A 334 -7.38 3.64 1.73
CA GLU A 334 -7.04 2.22 1.60
C GLU A 334 -5.79 1.82 2.41
N TYR A 335 -4.92 2.77 2.76
CA TYR A 335 -3.72 2.50 3.57
C TYR A 335 -4.04 2.28 5.05
N ILE A 336 -5.16 2.81 5.54
CA ILE A 336 -5.51 2.82 6.97
C ILE A 336 -5.63 1.40 7.55
N PRO A 337 -6.39 0.47 6.93
CA PRO A 337 -6.49 -0.91 7.42
C PRO A 337 -5.30 -1.80 7.01
N MET A 338 -4.30 -1.27 6.30
CA MET A 338 -3.17 -2.07 5.81
C MET A 338 -2.02 -2.10 6.80
N ASP A 339 -1.72 -3.30 7.32
CA ASP A 339 -0.62 -3.55 8.26
C ASP A 339 0.71 -2.94 7.81
N GLY A 340 1.27 -2.09 8.67
CA GLY A 340 2.53 -1.37 8.47
C GLY A 340 2.41 -0.17 7.53
N PHE A 341 1.51 -0.22 6.54
CA PHE A 341 1.35 0.84 5.56
C PHE A 341 0.74 2.10 6.17
N ASN A 342 -0.20 2.01 7.11
CA ASN A 342 -0.76 3.19 7.77
C ASN A 342 0.31 4.06 8.48
N LEU A 343 1.26 3.45 9.20
CA LEU A 343 2.35 4.13 9.90
C LEU A 343 3.44 4.63 8.95
N LEU A 344 3.80 3.83 7.93
CA LEU A 344 4.82 4.22 6.95
C LEU A 344 4.30 5.30 5.98
N PHE A 345 3.01 5.27 5.65
CA PHE A 345 2.34 6.35 4.96
C PHE A 345 2.37 7.63 5.79
N ALA A 346 1.98 7.57 7.07
CA ALA A 346 2.05 8.71 7.97
C ALA A 346 3.50 9.25 8.09
N GLU A 347 4.50 8.37 8.07
CA GLU A 347 5.92 8.74 8.07
C GLU A 347 6.34 9.51 6.81
N LEU A 348 5.88 9.09 5.63
CA LEU A 348 6.12 9.82 4.37
C LEU A 348 5.44 11.20 4.36
N VAL A 349 4.20 11.29 4.86
CA VAL A 349 3.49 12.57 5.03
C VAL A 349 4.24 13.47 6.00
N ALA A 350 4.70 12.93 7.14
CA ALA A 350 5.49 13.68 8.12
C ALA A 350 6.83 14.17 7.55
N CYS A 351 7.46 13.41 6.64
CA CYS A 351 8.63 13.90 5.90
C CYS A 351 8.28 15.18 5.11
N LYS A 352 7.16 15.19 4.39
CA LYS A 352 6.71 16.36 3.62
C LYS A 352 6.34 17.54 4.51
N GLN A 353 5.65 17.32 5.62
CA GLN A 353 5.29 18.38 6.58
C GLN A 353 6.51 19.16 7.09
N LEU A 354 7.71 18.53 7.14
CA LEU A 354 8.95 19.22 7.53
C LEU A 354 9.41 20.30 6.53
N GLN A 355 8.84 20.34 5.31
CA GLN A 355 9.05 21.43 4.35
C GLN A 355 8.06 22.61 4.56
N ASN A 356 7.18 22.54 5.56
CA ASN A 356 6.16 23.55 5.87
C ASN A 356 5.34 23.94 4.62
N LYS A 357 5.38 25.23 4.23
CA LYS A 357 4.69 25.79 3.06
C LYS A 357 5.11 25.20 1.70
N LYS A 358 6.19 24.40 1.67
CA LYS A 358 6.71 23.76 0.45
C LYS A 358 6.58 22.23 0.49
N ALA A 359 5.63 21.70 1.26
CA ALA A 359 5.45 20.25 1.34
C ALA A 359 5.10 19.64 -0.01
N ASN A 360 4.37 20.38 -0.86
CA ASN A 360 3.96 19.95 -2.20
C ASN A 360 3.34 18.55 -2.15
N ALA A 361 2.43 18.33 -1.21
CA ALA A 361 1.78 17.04 -1.00
C ALA A 361 0.26 17.21 -0.92
N LEU A 362 -0.45 16.38 -1.66
CA LEU A 362 -1.90 16.35 -1.73
C LEU A 362 -2.41 14.94 -1.43
N LEU A 363 -3.33 14.82 -0.48
CA LEU A 363 -4.02 13.59 -0.14
C LEU A 363 -5.41 13.65 -0.77
N VAL A 364 -5.74 12.65 -1.57
CA VAL A 364 -6.97 12.65 -2.38
C VAL A 364 -7.83 11.46 -1.98
N SER A 365 -9.07 11.71 -1.58
CA SER A 365 -10.03 10.65 -1.26
C SER A 365 -11.47 11.11 -1.48
N ALA A 366 -12.36 10.18 -1.83
CA ALA A 366 -13.80 10.42 -1.74
C ALA A 366 -14.34 10.25 -0.33
N THR A 367 -13.67 9.47 0.51
CA THR A 367 -14.13 9.11 1.85
C THR A 367 -12.94 9.21 2.80
N PRO A 368 -12.43 10.43 3.06
CA PRO A 368 -11.32 10.62 3.98
C PRO A 368 -11.74 10.18 5.38
N ASN A 369 -10.89 9.39 6.06
CA ASN A 369 -11.08 9.13 7.48
C ASN A 369 -10.57 10.35 8.26
N PHE A 370 -11.48 11.24 8.64
CA PHE A 370 -11.13 12.53 9.26
C PHE A 370 -10.38 12.36 10.58
N HIS A 371 -10.72 11.32 11.36
CA HIS A 371 -10.03 11.05 12.61
C HIS A 371 -8.55 10.67 12.39
N PHE A 372 -8.25 9.81 11.40
CA PHE A 372 -6.88 9.49 11.01
C PHE A 372 -6.09 10.72 10.55
N VAL A 373 -6.70 11.56 9.70
CA VAL A 373 -6.08 12.79 9.18
C VAL A 373 -5.80 13.78 10.31
N ASN A 374 -6.79 14.06 11.15
CA ASN A 374 -6.68 15.08 12.20
C ASN A 374 -5.78 14.62 13.36
N LYS A 375 -5.89 13.35 13.79
CA LYS A 375 -5.18 12.84 14.97
C LYS A 375 -3.82 12.26 14.65
N LEU A 376 -3.71 11.36 13.66
CA LEU A 376 -2.42 10.73 13.35
C LEU A 376 -1.55 11.63 12.47
N LEU A 377 -2.11 12.17 11.39
CA LEU A 377 -1.34 13.03 10.47
C LEU A 377 -1.20 14.48 10.97
N ALA A 378 -2.05 14.92 11.89
CA ALA A 378 -2.11 16.31 12.36
C ALA A 378 -2.29 17.33 11.22
N ILE A 379 -3.23 17.05 10.32
CA ILE A 379 -3.61 17.94 9.22
C ILE A 379 -5.05 18.40 9.48
N ASN A 380 -5.31 19.70 9.36
CA ASN A 380 -6.64 20.28 9.52
C ASN A 380 -7.19 20.90 8.22
N ASP A 381 -6.33 21.09 7.21
CA ASP A 381 -6.66 21.77 5.96
C ASP A 381 -7.32 20.81 4.96
N ILE A 382 -8.60 20.54 5.20
CA ILE A 382 -9.42 19.67 4.37
C ILE A 382 -10.32 20.53 3.49
N VAL A 383 -10.19 20.37 2.17
CA VAL A 383 -10.97 21.08 1.17
C VAL A 383 -12.04 20.13 0.63
N ASP A 384 -13.28 20.46 0.94
CA ASP A 384 -14.46 19.76 0.43
C ASP A 384 -14.87 20.28 -0.94
N ILE A 385 -15.32 19.37 -1.80
CA ILE A 385 -16.06 19.68 -3.02
C ILE A 385 -17.34 18.86 -3.08
N GLU A 386 -18.44 19.51 -3.45
CA GLU A 386 -19.72 18.82 -3.60
C GLU A 386 -19.73 17.85 -4.78
N SER A 387 -20.59 16.84 -4.69
CA SER A 387 -20.89 15.99 -5.84
C SER A 387 -21.74 16.75 -6.86
N PHE A 388 -21.41 16.59 -8.15
CA PHE A 388 -22.23 17.10 -9.25
C PHE A 388 -23.39 16.17 -9.62
N ASN A 389 -23.41 14.96 -9.03
CA ASN A 389 -24.48 14.00 -9.24
C ASN A 389 -25.69 14.39 -8.36
N GLN A 390 -26.85 14.57 -8.99
CA GLN A 390 -28.09 15.01 -8.34
C GLN A 390 -29.10 13.87 -8.12
N SER A 391 -28.70 12.63 -8.40
CA SER A 391 -29.55 11.46 -8.30
C SER A 391 -30.00 11.20 -6.87
N GLN A 392 -31.14 10.52 -6.76
CA GLN A 392 -31.75 10.13 -5.49
C GLN A 392 -31.52 8.65 -5.24
N TYR A 393 -31.28 8.30 -3.98
CA TYR A 393 -30.97 6.95 -3.54
C TYR A 393 -31.95 6.53 -2.46
N LYS A 394 -32.62 5.39 -2.67
CA LYS A 394 -33.45 4.74 -1.67
C LYS A 394 -32.60 3.71 -0.92
N ILE A 395 -32.37 3.94 0.36
CA ILE A 395 -31.55 3.08 1.21
C ILE A 395 -32.42 2.03 1.88
N GLU A 396 -32.14 0.76 1.61
CA GLU A 396 -32.86 -0.37 2.20
C GLU A 396 -31.91 -1.22 3.04
N PHE A 397 -32.32 -1.58 4.25
CA PHE A 397 -31.54 -2.47 5.11
C PHE A 397 -32.26 -3.81 5.19
N VAL A 398 -31.56 -4.89 4.86
CA VAL A 398 -32.12 -6.24 4.85
C VAL A 398 -31.27 -7.11 5.74
N ASP A 399 -31.86 -7.61 6.82
CA ASP A 399 -31.18 -8.57 7.69
C ASP A 399 -31.08 -9.95 7.00
N PHE A 400 -29.99 -10.68 7.21
CA PHE A 400 -29.84 -12.05 6.74
C PHE A 400 -29.08 -12.94 7.72
N ASP A 401 -29.32 -14.25 7.64
CA ASP A 401 -28.53 -15.27 8.34
C ASP A 401 -27.38 -15.74 7.45
N GLU A 402 -26.14 -15.56 7.91
CA GLU A 402 -24.92 -15.97 7.19
C GLU A 402 -24.83 -17.48 6.96
N LYS A 403 -25.57 -18.30 7.72
CA LYS A 403 -25.62 -19.75 7.53
C LYS A 403 -26.55 -20.17 6.40
N ILE A 404 -27.44 -19.28 5.97
CA ILE A 404 -28.43 -19.53 4.94
C ILE A 404 -27.94 -18.92 3.63
N GLU A 405 -27.75 -19.78 2.63
CA GLU A 405 -27.22 -19.42 1.31
C GLU A 405 -28.27 -19.61 0.19
N ASP A 406 -29.55 -19.55 0.57
CA ASP A 406 -30.70 -19.64 -0.31
C ASP A 406 -31.17 -18.25 -0.80
N ASP A 407 -32.35 -18.18 -1.42
CA ASP A 407 -32.88 -16.95 -2.01
C ASP A 407 -33.38 -15.94 -0.95
N SER A 408 -33.46 -16.32 0.33
CA SER A 408 -33.74 -15.40 1.44
C SER A 408 -32.56 -14.48 1.75
N ASN A 409 -31.33 -14.91 1.40
CA ASN A 409 -30.15 -14.09 1.55
C ASN A 409 -30.01 -13.17 0.33
N PRO A 410 -30.06 -11.83 0.49
CA PRO A 410 -30.04 -10.90 -0.63
C PRO A 410 -28.78 -10.98 -1.49
N LEU A 411 -27.66 -11.47 -0.94
CA LEU A 411 -26.43 -11.69 -1.69
C LEU A 411 -26.51 -12.93 -2.60
N TYR A 412 -27.36 -13.90 -2.27
CA TYR A 412 -27.53 -15.16 -3.00
C TYR A 412 -28.80 -15.22 -3.84
N ALA A 413 -29.74 -14.30 -3.61
CA ALA A 413 -30.96 -14.18 -4.39
C ALA A 413 -30.64 -13.87 -5.87
N PRO A 414 -31.37 -14.48 -6.82
CA PRO A 414 -31.27 -14.14 -8.22
C PRO A 414 -31.78 -12.70 -8.45
N GLN A 415 -31.13 -11.97 -9.35
CA GLN A 415 -31.50 -10.60 -9.72
C GLN A 415 -32.23 -10.60 -11.06
N ALA A 416 -33.42 -10.02 -11.08
CA ALA A 416 -34.25 -9.92 -12.27
C ALA A 416 -34.01 -8.62 -13.05
N GLU A 417 -33.50 -7.58 -12.40
CA GLU A 417 -33.23 -6.29 -13.03
C GLU A 417 -31.86 -6.26 -13.72
N ASN A 418 -31.83 -5.72 -14.94
CA ASN A 418 -30.60 -5.52 -15.68
C ASN A 418 -29.73 -4.44 -15.02
N ASN A 419 -28.42 -4.54 -15.25
CA ASN A 419 -27.41 -3.61 -14.72
C ASN A 419 -27.38 -3.54 -13.18
N THR A 420 -27.41 -4.70 -12.53
CA THR A 420 -27.40 -4.85 -11.07
C THR A 420 -26.03 -5.27 -10.55
N PHE A 421 -25.53 -4.62 -9.49
CA PHE A 421 -24.30 -5.03 -8.80
C PHE A 421 -24.62 -5.73 -7.48
N VAL A 422 -23.96 -6.86 -7.23
CA VAL A 422 -23.98 -7.59 -5.95
C VAL A 422 -22.56 -7.63 -5.40
N ILE A 423 -22.29 -6.89 -4.33
CA ILE A 423 -20.96 -6.73 -3.75
C ILE A 423 -20.90 -7.33 -2.35
N SER A 424 -20.08 -8.35 -2.16
CA SER A 424 -19.81 -8.94 -0.84
C SER A 424 -18.48 -8.46 -0.25
N ASN A 425 -18.35 -8.55 1.08
CA ASN A 425 -17.12 -8.21 1.79
C ASN A 425 -15.99 -9.21 1.51
N THR A 426 -16.33 -10.43 1.13
CA THR A 426 -15.33 -11.48 0.83
C THR A 426 -15.47 -12.02 -0.59
N ALA A 427 -14.36 -12.50 -1.15
CA ALA A 427 -14.38 -13.20 -2.43
C ALA A 427 -15.19 -14.51 -2.39
N ILE A 428 -15.20 -15.20 -1.23
CA ILE A 428 -15.87 -16.49 -1.06
C ILE A 428 -17.39 -16.32 -1.26
N THR A 429 -18.00 -15.33 -0.61
CA THR A 429 -19.44 -15.05 -0.77
C THR A 429 -19.80 -14.72 -2.23
N ALA A 430 -18.95 -13.93 -2.92
CA ALA A 430 -19.16 -13.63 -4.34
C ALA A 430 -19.08 -14.89 -5.22
N GLN A 431 -18.08 -15.76 -4.98
CA GLN A 431 -17.92 -17.03 -5.69
C GLN A 431 -19.13 -17.95 -5.50
N LYS A 432 -19.56 -18.16 -4.26
CA LYS A 432 -20.68 -19.05 -3.94
C LYS A 432 -22.00 -18.53 -4.49
N SER A 433 -22.26 -17.23 -4.33
CA SER A 433 -23.47 -16.62 -4.88
C SER A 433 -23.50 -16.64 -6.40
N PHE A 434 -22.35 -16.54 -7.08
CA PHE A 434 -22.26 -16.71 -8.53
C PHE A 434 -22.50 -18.17 -8.94
N ILE A 435 -21.84 -19.14 -8.29
CA ILE A 435 -22.03 -20.57 -8.62
C ILE A 435 -23.51 -20.95 -8.58
N LYS A 436 -24.23 -20.49 -7.54
CA LYS A 436 -25.66 -20.76 -7.37
C LYS A 436 -26.54 -20.15 -8.49
N ASN A 437 -26.14 -19.00 -9.03
CA ASN A 437 -26.94 -18.23 -9.98
C ASN A 437 -26.44 -18.27 -11.42
N GLN A 438 -25.32 -18.95 -11.72
CA GLN A 438 -24.72 -18.98 -13.07
C GLN A 438 -25.62 -19.59 -14.16
N ASP A 439 -26.63 -20.37 -13.77
CA ASP A 439 -27.64 -20.94 -14.68
C ASP A 439 -28.97 -20.14 -14.68
N LYS A 440 -29.14 -19.21 -13.75
CA LYS A 440 -30.35 -18.40 -13.57
C LYS A 440 -30.18 -16.96 -14.07
N GLU A 441 -28.95 -16.46 -14.08
CA GLU A 441 -28.60 -15.08 -14.41
C GLU A 441 -27.59 -14.99 -15.55
N ASN A 442 -27.72 -13.95 -16.37
CA ASN A 442 -26.63 -13.49 -17.22
C ASN A 442 -25.65 -12.63 -16.39
N SER A 443 -24.83 -13.30 -15.57
CA SER A 443 -23.94 -12.66 -14.63
C SER A 443 -22.45 -12.84 -14.97
N ILE A 444 -21.62 -11.93 -14.44
CA ILE A 444 -20.16 -12.01 -14.47
C ILE A 444 -19.61 -11.87 -13.04
N LEU A 445 -18.47 -12.53 -12.75
CA LEU A 445 -17.85 -12.58 -11.42
C LEU A 445 -16.48 -11.91 -11.48
N ILE A 446 -16.17 -11.09 -10.48
CA ILE A 446 -14.80 -10.55 -10.32
C ILE A 446 -14.36 -10.45 -8.85
N HIS A 447 -13.13 -10.87 -8.55
CA HIS A 447 -12.50 -10.79 -7.24
C HIS A 447 -10.98 -11.04 -7.36
N SER A 448 -10.28 -11.12 -6.22
CA SER A 448 -8.81 -11.21 -6.17
C SER A 448 -8.23 -12.63 -6.26
N LYS A 449 -9.05 -13.68 -6.37
CA LYS A 449 -8.60 -15.10 -6.32
C LYS A 449 -8.47 -15.76 -7.71
N PHE A 450 -8.25 -14.95 -8.75
CA PHE A 450 -7.96 -15.42 -10.12
C PHE A 450 -6.47 -15.41 -10.40
N LYS A 451 -6.02 -16.33 -11.28
CA LYS A 451 -4.70 -16.23 -11.90
C LYS A 451 -4.61 -14.94 -12.75
N PRO A 452 -3.40 -14.39 -12.97
CA PRO A 452 -3.28 -13.06 -13.57
C PRO A 452 -3.94 -12.93 -14.95
N SER A 453 -3.86 -13.94 -15.83
CA SER A 453 -4.50 -13.92 -17.15
C SER A 453 -6.01 -13.74 -17.05
N ASP A 454 -6.67 -14.58 -16.23
CA ASP A 454 -8.12 -14.61 -16.09
C ASP A 454 -8.61 -13.34 -15.40
N ARG A 455 -7.86 -12.84 -14.41
CA ARG A 455 -8.17 -11.57 -13.75
C ARG A 455 -8.20 -10.42 -14.75
N LYS A 456 -7.19 -10.35 -15.64
CA LYS A 456 -7.09 -9.31 -16.66
C LYS A 456 -8.24 -9.42 -17.66
N GLU A 457 -8.57 -10.62 -18.12
CA GLU A 457 -9.67 -10.84 -19.05
C GLU A 457 -11.02 -10.46 -18.45
N LEU A 458 -11.32 -10.96 -17.24
CA LEU A 458 -12.54 -10.66 -16.51
C LEU A 458 -12.67 -9.16 -16.21
N PHE A 459 -11.57 -8.51 -15.80
CA PHE A 459 -11.54 -7.07 -15.60
C PHE A 459 -11.91 -6.31 -16.87
N ASN A 460 -11.35 -6.68 -18.03
CA ASN A 460 -11.67 -6.05 -19.30
C ASN A 460 -13.14 -6.28 -19.69
N LYS A 461 -13.67 -7.49 -19.48
CA LYS A 461 -15.10 -7.80 -19.72
C LYS A 461 -16.02 -6.97 -18.85
N VAL A 462 -15.75 -6.89 -17.54
CA VAL A 462 -16.51 -6.06 -16.58
C VAL A 462 -16.46 -4.59 -16.99
N PHE A 463 -15.27 -4.06 -17.28
CA PHE A 463 -15.12 -2.68 -17.69
C PHE A 463 -15.87 -2.38 -18.99
N ALA A 464 -15.74 -3.23 -20.02
CA ALA A 464 -16.42 -3.05 -21.28
C ALA A 464 -17.96 -3.12 -21.15
N ALA A 465 -18.47 -3.99 -20.28
CA ALA A 465 -19.91 -4.16 -20.07
C ALA A 465 -20.53 -2.98 -19.31
N PHE A 466 -19.86 -2.48 -18.25
CA PHE A 466 -20.46 -1.56 -17.28
C PHE A 466 -19.91 -0.12 -17.30
N LYS A 467 -18.97 0.22 -18.18
CA LYS A 467 -18.57 1.62 -18.41
C LYS A 467 -19.74 2.47 -18.94
N GLN A 468 -19.57 3.80 -18.97
CA GLN A 468 -20.53 4.69 -19.63
C GLN A 468 -20.74 4.24 -21.09
N GLN A 469 -22.00 4.05 -21.50
CA GLN A 469 -22.35 3.50 -22.82
C GLN A 469 -21.65 2.14 -23.12
N GLY A 470 -21.44 1.32 -22.08
CA GLY A 470 -20.86 -0.02 -22.20
C GLY A 470 -21.72 -0.99 -23.02
N SER A 471 -21.17 -2.17 -23.34
CA SER A 471 -21.85 -3.13 -24.22
C SER A 471 -23.10 -3.76 -23.60
N ARG A 472 -23.23 -3.72 -22.26
CA ARG A 472 -24.33 -4.37 -21.52
C ARG A 472 -24.51 -5.85 -21.86
N ASN A 473 -23.41 -6.55 -22.13
CA ASN A 473 -23.44 -8.00 -22.40
C ASN A 473 -23.77 -8.84 -21.16
N TYR A 474 -23.69 -8.25 -19.97
CA TYR A 474 -24.02 -8.88 -18.69
C TYR A 474 -25.03 -8.01 -17.95
N ASP A 475 -26.00 -8.66 -17.33
CA ASP A 475 -27.07 -8.00 -16.57
C ASP A 475 -26.68 -7.84 -15.10
N VAL A 476 -25.89 -8.77 -14.55
CA VAL A 476 -25.51 -8.77 -13.13
C VAL A 476 -23.99 -8.86 -12.97
N LEU A 477 -23.43 -7.99 -12.13
CA LEU A 477 -22.04 -8.10 -11.67
C LEU A 477 -22.02 -8.61 -10.23
N ARG A 478 -21.47 -9.81 -10.02
CA ARG A 478 -21.18 -10.34 -8.69
C ARG A 478 -19.70 -10.08 -8.37
N SER A 479 -19.40 -9.48 -7.23
CA SER A 479 -18.03 -9.08 -6.93
C SER A 479 -17.69 -9.16 -5.44
N GLY A 480 -16.43 -9.47 -5.14
CA GLY A 480 -15.84 -9.11 -3.85
C GLY A 480 -15.53 -7.61 -3.76
N PRO A 481 -14.69 -7.18 -2.80
CA PRO A 481 -14.37 -5.76 -2.60
C PRO A 481 -13.63 -5.06 -3.76
N ILE A 482 -13.15 -5.79 -4.76
CA ILE A 482 -12.23 -5.27 -5.78
C ILE A 482 -12.81 -4.15 -6.66
N VAL A 483 -14.13 -4.05 -6.80
CA VAL A 483 -14.82 -3.06 -7.65
C VAL A 483 -15.02 -1.69 -6.98
N GLN A 484 -14.67 -1.56 -5.70
CA GLN A 484 -14.84 -0.32 -4.92
C GLN A 484 -13.95 0.83 -5.42
N ALA A 485 -12.73 0.49 -5.87
CA ALA A 485 -11.73 1.43 -6.36
C ALA A 485 -11.47 1.24 -7.86
N SER A 486 -10.87 2.24 -8.50
CA SER A 486 -10.27 2.21 -9.85
C SER A 486 -11.15 1.97 -11.09
N LEU A 487 -12.39 1.50 -10.96
CA LEU A 487 -13.25 1.20 -12.12
C LEU A 487 -14.27 2.32 -12.38
N ASN A 488 -14.21 2.91 -13.58
CA ASN A 488 -15.21 3.87 -14.06
C ASN A 488 -16.45 3.14 -14.63
N ILE A 489 -17.14 2.40 -13.76
CA ILE A 489 -18.33 1.60 -14.07
C ILE A 489 -19.55 2.10 -13.30
N SER A 490 -20.75 1.80 -13.79
CA SER A 490 -22.03 2.20 -13.17
C SER A 490 -23.09 1.11 -13.25
N CYS A 491 -23.93 1.03 -12.22
CA CYS A 491 -25.11 0.17 -12.11
C CYS A 491 -26.37 0.99 -11.79
N ASP A 492 -27.54 0.38 -11.95
CA ASP A 492 -28.85 1.03 -11.68
C ASP A 492 -29.47 0.55 -10.35
N LYS A 493 -29.05 -0.64 -9.91
CA LYS A 493 -29.39 -1.22 -8.61
C LYS A 493 -28.15 -1.83 -7.99
N MET A 494 -28.01 -1.69 -6.68
CA MET A 494 -26.91 -2.31 -5.95
C MET A 494 -27.39 -3.03 -4.70
N ILE A 495 -26.89 -4.25 -4.52
CA ILE A 495 -26.97 -5.05 -3.32
C ILE A 495 -25.55 -5.13 -2.77
N THR A 496 -25.35 -4.72 -1.53
CA THR A 496 -24.05 -4.76 -0.86
C THR A 496 -24.15 -5.42 0.49
N GLU A 497 -23.16 -6.24 0.85
CA GLU A 497 -22.95 -6.61 2.25
C GLU A 497 -22.52 -5.38 3.05
N PHE A 498 -23.07 -5.19 4.25
CA PHE A 498 -22.79 -4.03 5.08
C PHE A 498 -21.31 -3.97 5.52
N THR A 499 -20.75 -2.78 5.61
CA THR A 499 -19.33 -2.51 5.94
C THR A 499 -19.19 -1.11 6.56
N ASN A 500 -17.98 -0.75 6.99
CA ASN A 500 -17.65 0.61 7.46
C ASN A 500 -18.05 1.72 6.47
N ALA A 501 -18.14 2.94 7.00
CA ALA A 501 -18.66 4.11 6.30
C ALA A 501 -17.94 4.41 4.97
N GLU A 502 -16.61 4.30 4.95
CA GLU A 502 -15.79 4.56 3.77
C GLU A 502 -16.11 3.60 2.62
N ASN A 503 -16.03 2.30 2.89
CA ASN A 503 -16.27 1.29 1.87
C ASN A 503 -17.74 1.30 1.43
N TRP A 504 -18.67 1.61 2.34
CA TRP A 504 -20.10 1.69 2.04
C TRP A 504 -20.41 2.83 1.07
N LEU A 505 -19.81 4.02 1.26
CA LEU A 505 -19.95 5.14 0.32
C LEU A 505 -19.18 4.94 -0.98
N GLN A 506 -18.03 4.27 -0.96
CA GLN A 506 -17.29 3.96 -2.19
C GLN A 506 -18.06 3.03 -3.14
N ARG A 507 -18.74 2.03 -2.56
CA ARG A 507 -19.67 1.15 -3.30
C ARG A 507 -20.83 1.95 -3.87
N LEU A 508 -21.46 2.80 -3.06
CA LEU A 508 -22.52 3.71 -3.51
C LEU A 508 -22.06 4.60 -4.68
N GLY A 509 -20.80 5.04 -4.71
CA GLY A 509 -20.23 5.82 -5.82
C GLY A 509 -20.11 5.07 -7.16
N ARG A 510 -20.64 3.85 -7.27
CA ARG A 510 -20.84 3.08 -8.52
C ARG A 510 -22.32 2.86 -8.85
N LEU A 511 -23.24 3.25 -7.96
CA LEU A 511 -24.67 3.29 -8.23
C LEU A 511 -24.99 4.62 -8.90
N ASP A 512 -25.49 4.55 -10.13
CA ASP A 512 -25.78 5.71 -10.99
C ASP A 512 -24.65 6.76 -11.00
N ARG A 513 -23.42 6.28 -11.21
CA ARG A 513 -22.19 7.09 -11.15
C ARG A 513 -22.25 8.31 -12.07
N PHE A 514 -22.91 8.16 -13.23
CA PHE A 514 -23.01 9.21 -14.25
C PHE A 514 -24.23 10.13 -14.06
N GLY A 515 -25.12 9.83 -13.10
CA GLY A 515 -26.30 10.64 -12.82
C GLY A 515 -27.30 10.65 -13.97
N GLU A 516 -27.43 9.52 -14.66
CA GLU A 516 -28.27 9.38 -15.87
C GLU A 516 -29.69 8.91 -15.52
N ASN A 517 -29.87 8.26 -14.35
CA ASN A 517 -31.15 7.67 -13.97
C ASN A 517 -32.15 8.74 -13.52
N GLN A 518 -33.36 8.67 -14.09
CA GLN A 518 -34.49 9.54 -13.73
C GLN A 518 -35.28 9.01 -12.53
N GLN A 519 -35.16 7.71 -12.25
CA GLN A 519 -35.82 7.06 -11.12
C GLN A 519 -34.88 7.01 -9.91
N GLN A 520 -35.47 6.73 -8.74
CA GLN A 520 -34.69 6.53 -7.53
C GLN A 520 -33.85 5.26 -7.65
N ASN A 521 -32.55 5.39 -7.40
CA ASN A 521 -31.64 4.24 -7.40
C ASN A 521 -31.80 3.47 -6.10
N VAL A 522 -31.91 2.15 -6.18
CA VAL A 522 -32.10 1.30 -4.98
C VAL A 522 -30.76 0.81 -4.49
N TYR A 523 -30.44 1.11 -3.23
CA TYR A 523 -29.24 0.64 -2.55
C TYR A 523 -29.61 -0.26 -1.36
N VAL A 524 -29.54 -1.57 -1.61
CA VAL A 524 -29.84 -2.60 -0.62
C VAL A 524 -28.58 -2.93 0.16
N SER A 525 -28.61 -2.70 1.47
CA SER A 525 -27.53 -2.96 2.40
C SER A 525 -27.87 -4.18 3.26
N ALA A 526 -27.27 -5.32 2.91
CA ALA A 526 -27.46 -6.61 3.56
C ALA A 526 -26.67 -6.66 4.87
N MET A 527 -27.37 -6.81 6.00
CA MET A 527 -26.80 -6.80 7.34
C MET A 527 -26.89 -8.19 7.99
N SER A 528 -25.77 -8.71 8.50
CA SER A 528 -25.80 -9.94 9.28
C SER A 528 -26.02 -9.68 10.77
N GLU A 529 -26.58 -10.66 11.47
CA GLU A 529 -26.79 -10.58 12.92
C GLU A 529 -25.48 -10.36 13.69
N HIS A 530 -24.37 -10.98 13.25
CA HIS A 530 -23.08 -10.84 13.93
C HIS A 530 -22.51 -9.42 13.81
N VAL A 531 -22.57 -8.82 12.61
CA VAL A 531 -22.10 -7.45 12.39
C VAL A 531 -22.99 -6.46 13.14
N LYS A 532 -24.31 -6.61 13.06
CA LYS A 532 -25.30 -5.76 13.75
C LYS A 532 -25.07 -5.74 15.27
N ASN A 533 -24.66 -6.87 15.84
CA ASN A 533 -24.38 -6.98 17.27
C ASN A 533 -22.92 -6.72 17.66
N GLY A 534 -22.02 -6.50 16.69
CA GLY A 534 -20.57 -6.32 16.94
C GLY A 534 -19.86 -7.57 17.45
N LYS A 535 -20.38 -8.77 17.14
CA LYS A 535 -19.80 -10.07 17.55
C LYS A 535 -18.78 -10.56 16.53
N VAL A 536 -17.61 -11.01 16.98
CA VAL A 536 -16.52 -11.51 16.13
C VAL A 536 -16.77 -12.97 15.71
N LEU A 537 -17.86 -13.19 14.96
CA LEU A 537 -18.30 -14.50 14.46
C LEU A 537 -18.66 -14.42 12.98
N GLY A 538 -18.60 -15.55 12.28
CA GLY A 538 -18.93 -15.64 10.85
C GLY A 538 -18.21 -14.59 9.99
N ASN A 539 -18.94 -13.87 9.15
CA ASN A 539 -18.35 -12.87 8.23
C ASN A 539 -17.80 -11.64 8.96
N ALA A 540 -18.30 -11.33 10.16
CA ALA A 540 -17.80 -10.22 10.98
C ALA A 540 -16.32 -10.38 11.37
N LYS A 541 -15.79 -11.60 11.37
CA LYS A 541 -14.35 -11.86 11.57
C LYS A 541 -13.47 -11.17 10.54
N PHE A 542 -13.94 -11.05 9.29
CA PHE A 542 -13.20 -10.35 8.25
C PHE A 542 -13.10 -8.85 8.56
N LEU A 543 -14.21 -8.22 8.95
CA LEU A 543 -14.23 -6.82 9.35
C LEU A 543 -13.34 -6.55 10.57
N HIS A 544 -13.34 -7.45 11.56
CA HIS A 544 -12.54 -7.31 12.77
C HIS A 544 -11.03 -7.57 12.55
N SER A 545 -10.69 -8.71 11.94
CA SER A 545 -9.31 -9.21 11.90
C SER A 545 -8.55 -8.87 10.62
N SER A 546 -9.23 -8.46 9.55
CA SER A 546 -8.59 -8.12 8.27
C SER A 546 -8.73 -6.66 7.88
N LEU A 547 -9.79 -5.97 8.35
CA LEU A 547 -10.01 -4.55 8.08
C LEU A 547 -9.97 -3.68 9.34
N TYR A 548 -9.94 -4.27 10.54
CA TYR A 548 -9.93 -3.56 11.82
C TYR A 548 -11.05 -2.52 11.95
N CYS A 549 -12.26 -2.86 11.49
CA CYS A 549 -13.35 -1.89 11.36
C CYS A 549 -14.72 -2.41 11.85
N LEU A 550 -14.76 -3.45 12.70
CA LEU A 550 -16.04 -4.05 13.11
C LEU A 550 -16.89 -3.09 13.96
N GLN A 551 -16.27 -2.39 14.92
CA GLN A 551 -17.03 -1.53 15.84
C GLN A 551 -17.52 -0.26 15.14
N SER A 552 -16.67 0.35 14.33
CA SER A 552 -17.02 1.47 13.45
C SER A 552 -18.08 1.08 12.42
N THR A 553 -18.06 -0.16 11.89
CA THR A 553 -19.15 -0.67 11.03
C THR A 553 -20.49 -0.72 11.76
N LYS A 554 -20.51 -1.25 12.99
CA LYS A 554 -21.74 -1.30 13.80
C LYS A 554 -22.26 0.11 14.09
N ALA A 555 -21.39 1.01 14.55
CA ALA A 555 -21.78 2.38 14.87
C ALA A 555 -22.28 3.12 13.62
N TRP A 556 -21.65 2.92 12.46
CA TRP A 556 -22.13 3.50 11.21
C TRP A 556 -23.56 3.04 10.86
N TYR A 557 -23.87 1.76 11.06
CA TYR A 557 -25.23 1.27 10.88
C TYR A 557 -26.23 1.95 11.83
N GLU A 558 -25.91 2.00 13.12
CA GLU A 558 -26.77 2.64 14.14
C GLU A 558 -26.97 4.13 13.84
N PHE A 559 -25.90 4.81 13.41
CA PHE A 559 -25.93 6.23 13.03
C PHE A 559 -26.82 6.47 11.80
N LEU A 560 -26.71 5.63 10.77
CA LEU A 560 -27.58 5.71 9.59
C LEU A 560 -29.06 5.51 9.94
N GLN A 561 -29.38 4.56 10.82
CA GLN A 561 -30.78 4.34 11.25
C GLN A 561 -31.36 5.60 11.94
N ALA A 562 -30.52 6.34 12.67
CA ALA A 562 -30.94 7.55 13.37
C ALA A 562 -31.01 8.80 12.48
N LYS A 563 -30.18 8.88 11.44
CA LYS A 563 -30.00 10.09 10.62
C LYS A 563 -30.71 10.06 9.26
N LEU A 564 -31.02 8.88 8.73
CA LEU A 564 -31.77 8.79 7.49
C LEU A 564 -33.23 9.24 7.70
N PRO A 565 -33.86 9.89 6.70
CA PRO A 565 -35.27 10.25 6.77
C PRO A 565 -36.17 9.01 6.80
N ASP A 566 -37.40 9.15 7.28
CA ASP A 566 -38.37 8.04 7.40
C ASP A 566 -38.61 7.28 6.08
N ASN A 567 -38.65 8.02 4.96
CA ASN A 567 -38.81 7.44 3.62
C ASN A 567 -37.52 6.82 3.05
N LYS A 568 -36.38 7.03 3.73
CA LYS A 568 -35.03 6.56 3.37
C LYS A 568 -34.57 6.97 1.96
N ILE A 569 -35.12 8.06 1.43
CA ILE A 569 -34.72 8.63 0.14
C ILE A 569 -33.82 9.83 0.40
N VAL A 570 -32.62 9.80 -0.15
CA VAL A 570 -31.59 10.82 0.09
C VAL A 570 -30.78 11.13 -1.17
N SER A 571 -30.25 12.34 -1.24
CA SER A 571 -29.27 12.72 -2.25
C SER A 571 -27.86 12.26 -1.84
N ILE A 572 -26.95 12.18 -2.81
CA ILE A 572 -25.54 11.89 -2.52
C ILE A 572 -24.90 12.97 -1.63
N ALA A 573 -25.26 14.24 -1.81
CA ALA A 573 -24.76 15.34 -0.99
C ALA A 573 -25.18 15.18 0.48
N THR A 574 -26.43 14.80 0.71
CA THR A 574 -26.94 14.48 2.06
C THR A 574 -26.19 13.30 2.69
N LEU A 575 -25.86 12.26 1.93
CA LEU A 575 -25.11 11.12 2.46
C LEU A 575 -23.67 11.49 2.84
N TYR A 576 -23.00 12.35 2.07
CA TYR A 576 -21.69 12.88 2.45
C TYR A 576 -21.77 13.81 3.68
N GLN A 577 -22.85 14.57 3.84
CA GLN A 577 -23.08 15.32 5.08
C GLN A 577 -23.25 14.38 6.28
N ILE A 578 -24.08 13.33 6.17
CA ILE A 578 -24.22 12.33 7.24
C ILE A 578 -22.88 11.66 7.57
N TYR A 579 -22.03 11.44 6.56
CA TYR A 579 -20.69 10.92 6.77
C TYR A 579 -19.78 11.89 7.52
N GLN A 580 -19.83 13.20 7.23
CA GLN A 580 -19.12 14.21 8.01
C GLN A 580 -19.65 14.27 9.44
N ASP A 581 -20.98 14.32 9.63
CA ASP A 581 -21.62 14.33 10.95
C ASP A 581 -21.21 13.10 11.79
N PHE A 582 -21.00 11.94 11.16
CA PHE A 582 -20.52 10.72 11.84
C PHE A 582 -19.11 10.90 12.42
N TYR A 583 -18.26 11.71 11.80
CA TYR A 583 -16.94 12.07 12.30
C TYR A 583 -16.95 13.25 13.29
N GLU A 584 -18.10 13.87 13.52
CA GLU A 584 -18.29 14.90 14.55
C GLU A 584 -18.97 14.34 15.81
N ASP A 585 -19.63 13.18 15.69
CA ASP A 585 -20.26 12.49 16.81
C ASP A 585 -19.22 11.82 17.75
N GLU A 586 -19.22 12.21 19.02
CA GLU A 586 -18.24 11.74 20.01
C GLU A 586 -18.28 10.22 20.23
N ASN A 587 -19.47 9.61 20.20
CA ASN A 587 -19.60 8.16 20.38
C ASN A 587 -19.00 7.40 19.18
N SER A 588 -19.29 7.88 17.98
CA SER A 588 -18.77 7.36 16.72
C SER A 588 -17.25 7.51 16.64
N LEU A 589 -16.71 8.67 17.03
CA LEU A 589 -15.27 8.90 17.09
C LEU A 589 -14.55 7.94 18.05
N SER A 590 -15.14 7.68 19.22
CA SER A 590 -14.57 6.76 20.21
C SER A 590 -14.38 5.34 19.66
N VAL A 591 -15.37 4.82 18.93
CA VAL A 591 -15.25 3.48 18.33
C VAL A 591 -14.33 3.46 17.09
N ILE A 592 -14.28 4.55 16.32
CA ILE A 592 -13.32 4.70 15.21
C ILE A 592 -11.89 4.70 15.76
N GLU A 593 -11.65 5.41 16.85
CA GLU A 593 -10.34 5.46 17.51
C GLU A 593 -9.92 4.07 18.01
N GLN A 594 -10.83 3.31 18.62
CA GLN A 594 -10.57 1.94 19.08
C GLN A 594 -10.13 1.02 17.93
N ASP A 595 -10.89 1.04 16.83
CA ASP A 595 -10.61 0.26 15.62
C ASP A 595 -9.26 0.69 14.99
N LEU A 596 -8.98 2.00 14.94
CA LEU A 596 -7.71 2.54 14.43
C LEU A 596 -6.52 2.13 15.29
N ILE A 597 -6.60 2.21 16.62
CA ILE A 597 -5.53 1.77 17.52
C ILE A 597 -5.21 0.29 17.31
N MET A 598 -6.23 -0.55 17.05
CA MET A 598 -6.03 -1.96 16.72
C MET A 598 -5.21 -2.12 15.43
N ALA A 599 -5.55 -1.40 14.37
CA ALA A 599 -4.80 -1.41 13.11
C ALA A 599 -3.35 -0.94 13.29
N LEU A 600 -3.12 0.10 14.11
CA LEU A 600 -1.78 0.63 14.40
C LEU A 600 -0.93 -0.38 15.19
N LYS A 601 -1.52 -1.09 16.17
CA LYS A 601 -0.82 -2.15 16.92
C LYS A 601 -0.36 -3.30 16.03
N GLU A 602 -1.22 -3.78 15.13
CA GLU A 602 -0.81 -4.81 14.16
C GLU A 602 0.25 -4.29 13.19
N SER A 603 0.21 -3.00 12.88
CA SER A 603 1.20 -2.34 12.02
C SER A 603 2.59 -2.25 12.66
N VAL A 604 2.67 -1.99 13.97
CA VAL A 604 3.95 -2.08 14.72
C VAL A 604 4.52 -3.49 14.63
N LYS A 605 3.70 -4.51 14.90
CA LYS A 605 4.13 -5.92 14.81
C LYS A 605 4.60 -6.28 13.40
N ALA A 606 3.89 -5.83 12.37
CA ALA A 606 4.27 -6.07 10.97
C ALA A 606 5.61 -5.38 10.63
N ILE A 607 5.82 -4.14 11.09
CA ILE A 607 7.08 -3.41 10.89
C ILE A 607 8.24 -4.13 11.59
N GLU A 608 8.10 -4.49 12.86
CA GLU A 608 9.14 -5.22 13.61
C GLU A 608 9.51 -6.55 12.95
N GLN A 609 8.53 -7.27 12.39
CA GLN A 609 8.76 -8.57 11.76
C GLN A 609 9.34 -8.48 10.34
N LYS A 610 9.05 -7.41 9.60
CA LYS A 610 9.31 -7.32 8.14
C LYS A 610 10.34 -6.27 7.76
N ILE A 611 10.43 -5.16 8.49
CA ILE A 611 11.46 -4.16 8.22
C ILE A 611 12.76 -4.65 8.83
N VAL A 612 13.73 -4.95 7.98
CA VAL A 612 15.06 -5.36 8.42
C VAL A 612 15.96 -4.15 8.43
N ASP A 613 16.82 -4.10 9.44
CA ASP A 613 17.95 -3.21 9.50
C ASP A 613 18.69 -3.08 8.16
N PRO A 614 19.28 -1.92 7.87
CA PRO A 614 20.27 -1.77 6.79
C PRO A 614 21.39 -2.83 6.90
N ILE A 615 21.32 -3.88 6.09
CA ILE A 615 22.32 -4.96 6.01
C ILE A 615 22.87 -5.07 4.59
N SER A 616 24.19 -5.19 4.48
CA SER A 616 24.90 -5.41 3.22
C SER A 616 24.90 -6.89 2.88
N PHE A 617 24.23 -7.25 1.79
CA PHE A 617 24.22 -8.60 1.26
C PHE A 617 25.33 -8.76 0.20
N PRO A 618 26.05 -9.89 0.16
CA PRO A 618 26.92 -10.19 -0.96
C PRO A 618 26.11 -10.25 -2.25
N ASN A 619 26.68 -9.73 -3.35
CA ASN A 619 26.06 -9.76 -4.67
C ASN A 619 25.69 -11.20 -5.03
N LYS A 620 24.39 -11.51 -5.04
CA LYS A 620 23.92 -12.79 -5.54
C LYS A 620 23.88 -12.72 -7.07
N PRO A 621 24.27 -13.79 -7.78
CA PRO A 621 24.08 -13.86 -9.21
C PRO A 621 22.61 -13.62 -9.55
N LYS A 622 22.35 -12.86 -10.62
CA LYS A 622 20.98 -12.59 -11.08
C LYS A 622 20.26 -13.94 -11.28
N PRO A 623 19.01 -14.10 -10.82
CA PRO A 623 18.22 -15.26 -11.20
C PRO A 623 18.17 -15.38 -12.73
N VAL A 624 18.06 -16.60 -13.24
CA VAL A 624 17.91 -16.86 -14.68
C VAL A 624 16.73 -16.03 -15.20
N LYS A 625 16.89 -15.40 -16.37
CA LYS A 625 15.88 -14.50 -16.97
C LYS A 625 14.48 -15.12 -16.89
N GLY A 626 13.56 -14.46 -16.20
CA GLY A 626 12.13 -14.83 -16.13
C GLY A 626 11.62 -15.35 -14.78
N GLY A 627 12.50 -15.77 -13.85
CA GLY A 627 12.06 -16.30 -12.55
C GLY A 627 11.49 -15.22 -11.62
N VAL A 628 10.18 -15.25 -11.36
CA VAL A 628 9.54 -14.37 -10.38
C VAL A 628 9.77 -14.91 -8.97
N LYS A 629 10.26 -14.05 -8.06
CA LYS A 629 10.56 -14.44 -6.68
C LYS A 629 9.90 -13.51 -5.66
N ILE A 630 9.18 -14.10 -4.70
CA ILE A 630 8.57 -13.39 -3.58
C ILE A 630 9.67 -12.94 -2.62
N LYS A 631 9.68 -11.65 -2.29
CA LYS A 631 10.62 -11.07 -1.30
C LYS A 631 10.41 -11.74 0.06
N ASN A 632 11.52 -11.99 0.77
CA ASN A 632 11.46 -12.62 2.09
C ASN A 632 10.65 -11.82 3.11
N ASN A 633 10.75 -10.49 3.03
CA ASN A 633 10.21 -9.57 4.01
C ASN A 633 9.23 -8.58 3.36
N SER A 634 8.26 -9.11 2.61
CA SER A 634 7.17 -8.30 2.06
C SER A 634 6.28 -7.76 3.18
N LEU A 635 5.91 -6.48 3.10
CA LEU A 635 4.85 -5.88 3.92
C LEU A 635 3.46 -6.23 3.38
N ARG A 636 3.32 -6.45 2.07
CA ARG A 636 2.06 -6.95 1.48
C ARG A 636 1.93 -8.45 1.69
N GLY A 637 1.32 -8.81 2.81
CA GLY A 637 0.91 -10.17 3.15
C GLY A 637 2.06 -11.19 3.15
N ASN A 638 1.70 -12.44 3.44
CA ASN A 638 2.62 -13.56 3.41
C ASN A 638 2.06 -14.62 2.47
N SER A 639 2.49 -14.59 1.21
CA SER A 639 1.97 -15.48 0.15
C SER A 639 3.05 -16.39 -0.42
N ARG A 640 2.65 -17.52 -1.01
CA ARG A 640 3.54 -18.46 -1.73
C ARG A 640 2.96 -18.79 -3.08
N PHE A 641 3.82 -19.14 -4.04
CA PHE A 641 3.39 -19.71 -5.31
C PHE A 641 2.70 -21.04 -5.05
N VAL A 642 1.61 -21.29 -5.77
CA VAL A 642 0.76 -22.46 -5.59
C VAL A 642 0.45 -23.14 -6.91
N GLN A 643 0.12 -24.42 -6.82
CA GLN A 643 -0.43 -25.20 -7.90
C GLN A 643 -1.79 -25.78 -7.48
N LEU A 644 -2.78 -25.73 -8.37
CA LEU A 644 -4.17 -26.08 -8.08
C LEU A 644 -4.70 -26.97 -9.20
N ALA A 645 -5.20 -28.16 -8.86
CA ALA A 645 -5.97 -28.95 -9.81
C ALA A 645 -7.25 -28.20 -10.21
N ILE A 646 -7.67 -28.38 -11.46
CA ILE A 646 -8.87 -27.74 -12.01
C ILE A 646 -10.11 -28.56 -11.67
N ILE A 647 -11.14 -27.89 -11.15
CA ILE A 647 -12.47 -28.45 -10.92
C ILE A 647 -13.51 -27.72 -11.77
N ASN A 648 -14.27 -28.46 -12.58
CA ASN A 648 -15.35 -27.94 -13.39
C ASN A 648 -16.66 -28.01 -12.62
N ILE A 649 -17.42 -26.92 -12.63
CA ILE A 649 -18.70 -26.78 -11.93
C ILE A 649 -19.77 -26.39 -12.95
N GLU A 650 -20.53 -27.38 -13.41
CA GLU A 650 -21.60 -27.18 -14.40
C GLU A 650 -22.85 -27.96 -14.01
N ASN A 651 -24.03 -27.33 -14.12
CA ASN A 651 -25.34 -27.96 -13.86
C ASN A 651 -25.41 -28.69 -12.50
N GLY A 652 -24.83 -28.12 -11.45
CA GLY A 652 -24.76 -28.72 -10.11
C GLY A 652 -23.81 -29.92 -9.98
N LYS A 653 -23.06 -30.28 -11.04
CA LYS A 653 -22.05 -31.34 -10.99
C LYS A 653 -20.66 -30.74 -10.82
N GLN A 654 -19.85 -31.43 -10.02
CA GLN A 654 -18.46 -31.08 -9.75
C GLN A 654 -17.57 -32.20 -10.30
N GLU A 655 -16.72 -31.89 -11.27
CA GLU A 655 -15.79 -32.84 -11.88
C GLU A 655 -14.36 -32.32 -11.81
N VAL A 656 -13.48 -33.05 -11.12
CA VAL A 656 -12.06 -32.72 -11.05
C VAL A 656 -11.38 -33.27 -12.29
N SER A 657 -10.76 -32.39 -13.06
CA SER A 657 -9.96 -32.77 -14.24
C SER A 657 -8.56 -33.27 -13.84
N ASN A 658 -7.88 -33.96 -14.75
CA ASN A 658 -6.46 -34.30 -14.61
C ASN A 658 -5.53 -33.18 -15.10
N GLU A 659 -5.90 -31.92 -14.85
CA GLU A 659 -5.13 -30.74 -15.26
C GLU A 659 -4.86 -29.79 -14.10
N TYR A 660 -3.76 -29.06 -14.22
CA TYR A 660 -3.29 -28.07 -13.26
C TYR A 660 -3.41 -26.64 -13.83
N ALA A 661 -3.93 -25.71 -13.01
CA ALA A 661 -4.29 -24.38 -13.49
C ALA A 661 -3.10 -23.42 -13.69
N CYS A 662 -2.00 -23.66 -12.97
CA CYS A 662 -0.90 -22.70 -12.81
C CYS A 662 0.41 -23.16 -13.47
N ASP A 663 0.40 -24.16 -14.35
CA ASP A 663 1.62 -24.67 -15.01
C ASP A 663 2.31 -23.61 -15.89
N ASN A 664 1.51 -22.78 -16.57
CA ASN A 664 2.00 -21.80 -17.54
C ASN A 664 2.02 -20.36 -17.01
N GLU A 665 1.53 -20.13 -15.79
CA GLU A 665 1.44 -18.78 -15.21
C GLU A 665 1.49 -18.85 -13.67
N PRO A 666 2.36 -18.04 -13.02
CA PRO A 666 2.50 -18.07 -11.58
C PRO A 666 1.26 -17.48 -10.87
N PHE A 667 0.76 -18.20 -9.88
CA PHE A 667 -0.32 -17.75 -9.00
C PHE A 667 0.08 -17.92 -7.53
N THR A 668 -0.40 -17.02 -6.67
CA THR A 668 -0.05 -17.04 -5.24
C THR A 668 -1.28 -16.98 -4.36
N LEU A 669 -1.25 -17.71 -3.25
CA LEU A 669 -2.23 -17.60 -2.17
C LEU A 669 -1.53 -17.32 -0.84
N SER A 670 -2.31 -16.91 0.18
CA SER A 670 -1.77 -16.57 1.49
C SER A 670 -1.40 -17.80 2.31
N VAL A 671 -0.33 -17.72 3.10
CA VAL A 671 0.11 -18.81 3.99
C VAL A 671 -0.94 -19.10 5.07
N SER A 672 -1.62 -18.08 5.60
CA SER A 672 -2.69 -18.25 6.58
C SER A 672 -3.82 -19.10 6.02
N GLU A 673 -4.24 -18.86 4.78
CA GLU A 673 -5.25 -19.68 4.10
C GLU A 673 -4.80 -21.13 3.91
N MET A 674 -3.54 -21.36 3.50
CA MET A 674 -2.98 -22.73 3.34
C MET A 674 -2.88 -23.50 4.66
N MET A 675 -2.65 -22.78 5.77
CA MET A 675 -2.54 -23.32 7.12
C MET A 675 -3.89 -23.35 7.86
N GLY A 676 -5.01 -23.15 7.16
CA GLY A 676 -6.34 -23.22 7.78
C GLY A 676 -6.60 -22.15 8.84
N TYR A 677 -5.94 -21.00 8.73
CA TYR A 677 -5.96 -19.89 9.71
C TYR A 677 -5.53 -20.30 11.12
N GLY A 678 -4.60 -21.26 11.21
CA GLY A 678 -4.07 -21.78 12.48
C GLY A 678 -4.78 -23.02 13.01
N ASP A 679 -5.83 -23.48 12.32
CA ASP A 679 -6.51 -24.74 12.61
C ASP A 679 -5.83 -25.88 11.85
N SER A 680 -5.15 -26.78 12.58
CA SER A 680 -4.39 -27.89 12.00
C SER A 680 -5.27 -28.88 11.22
N GLU A 681 -6.55 -29.02 11.55
CA GLU A 681 -7.47 -29.89 10.79
C GLU A 681 -7.82 -29.31 9.42
N LYS A 682 -7.70 -27.98 9.28
CA LYS A 682 -7.94 -27.24 8.04
C LYS A 682 -6.66 -27.02 7.22
N SER A 683 -5.50 -27.41 7.75
CA SER A 683 -4.19 -27.16 7.15
C SER A 683 -3.92 -28.07 5.95
N VAL A 684 -4.12 -27.54 4.75
CA VAL A 684 -3.77 -28.21 3.49
C VAL A 684 -2.25 -28.39 3.38
N LEU A 685 -1.47 -27.46 3.93
CA LEU A 685 -0.02 -27.55 3.96
C LEU A 685 0.50 -28.76 4.75
N ASP A 686 -0.14 -29.12 5.85
CA ASP A 686 0.26 -30.29 6.66
C ASP A 686 -0.06 -31.61 5.95
N PHE A 687 -1.18 -31.66 5.25
CA PHE A 687 -1.51 -32.78 4.36
C PHE A 687 -0.47 -32.92 3.23
N MET A 688 -0.16 -31.81 2.57
CA MET A 688 0.89 -31.70 1.57
C MET A 688 2.25 -32.20 2.06
N ALA A 689 2.66 -31.73 3.24
CA ALA A 689 3.95 -32.07 3.84
C ALA A 689 4.13 -33.59 3.98
N LYS A 690 3.05 -34.33 4.21
CA LYS A 690 3.05 -35.79 4.37
C LYS A 690 3.05 -36.55 3.03
N LYS A 691 2.47 -36.00 1.96
CA LYS A 691 2.17 -36.78 0.74
C LYS A 691 2.92 -36.32 -0.51
N HIS A 692 3.27 -35.04 -0.62
CA HIS A 692 3.75 -34.45 -1.87
C HIS A 692 4.99 -35.13 -2.47
N HIS A 693 5.94 -35.53 -1.62
CA HIS A 693 7.17 -36.22 -2.02
C HIS A 693 6.96 -37.62 -2.65
N ASN A 694 5.74 -38.18 -2.58
CA ASN A 694 5.38 -39.44 -3.22
C ASN A 694 4.60 -39.24 -4.53
N ILE A 695 4.11 -38.02 -4.78
CA ILE A 695 3.29 -37.68 -5.96
C ILE A 695 4.22 -37.16 -7.05
N ILE A 696 5.04 -36.16 -6.72
CA ILE A 696 5.93 -35.52 -7.70
C ILE A 696 7.38 -35.72 -7.26
N GLU A 697 8.18 -36.42 -8.07
CA GLU A 697 9.65 -36.43 -7.95
C GLU A 697 10.23 -35.09 -8.44
N ASP A 698 9.74 -33.96 -7.95
CA ASP A 698 10.31 -32.67 -8.32
C ASP A 698 11.63 -32.47 -7.57
N LYS A 699 12.72 -32.85 -8.24
CA LYS A 699 14.09 -32.73 -7.74
C LYS A 699 14.43 -31.27 -7.37
N ASN A 700 13.70 -30.28 -7.87
CA ASN A 700 13.97 -28.85 -7.63
C ASN A 700 13.57 -28.38 -6.22
N TYR A 701 12.57 -29.02 -5.62
CA TYR A 701 12.18 -28.76 -4.22
C TYR A 701 13.29 -29.11 -3.24
N GLY A 702 14.00 -30.22 -3.50
CA GLY A 702 15.00 -30.78 -2.58
C GLY A 702 14.41 -31.28 -1.25
N VAL A 703 13.10 -31.49 -1.18
CA VAL A 703 12.40 -32.08 -0.03
C VAL A 703 12.25 -33.58 -0.27
N LYS A 704 12.84 -34.39 0.60
CA LYS A 704 12.80 -35.87 0.54
C LYS A 704 11.92 -36.42 1.66
N ALA A 705 11.59 -37.71 1.59
CA ALA A 705 10.90 -38.42 2.67
C ALA A 705 11.55 -38.21 4.05
N THR A 706 12.88 -38.10 4.08
CA THR A 706 13.72 -37.92 5.29
C THR A 706 13.91 -36.47 5.75
N THR A 707 13.45 -35.47 4.98
CA THR A 707 13.60 -34.07 5.34
C THR A 707 12.78 -33.75 6.60
N LYS A 708 13.42 -33.19 7.63
CA LYS A 708 12.72 -32.69 8.83
C LYS A 708 12.04 -31.35 8.55
N TYR A 709 10.87 -31.11 9.16
CA TYR A 709 10.08 -29.88 9.01
C TYR A 709 9.76 -29.54 7.55
N LYS A 710 9.11 -30.50 6.85
CA LYS A 710 8.81 -30.41 5.41
C LYS A 710 7.93 -29.21 5.08
N ASP A 711 6.93 -28.93 5.90
CA ASP A 711 6.09 -27.73 5.87
C ASP A 711 6.92 -26.43 5.74
N ARG A 712 7.90 -26.23 6.62
CA ARG A 712 8.80 -25.06 6.60
C ARG A 712 9.69 -25.05 5.37
N ALA A 713 10.15 -26.21 4.91
CA ALA A 713 10.96 -26.33 3.71
C ALA A 713 10.17 -25.95 2.45
N TYR A 714 8.93 -26.44 2.32
CA TYR A 714 8.01 -26.07 1.23
C TYR A 714 7.72 -24.56 1.25
N LEU A 715 7.36 -24.00 2.41
CA LEU A 715 7.17 -22.55 2.54
C LEU A 715 8.42 -21.74 2.19
N LYS A 716 9.63 -22.24 2.46
CA LYS A 716 10.86 -21.51 2.10
C LYS A 716 11.10 -21.53 0.59
N LYS A 717 10.84 -22.65 -0.06
CA LYS A 717 11.09 -22.89 -1.49
C LYS A 717 10.05 -22.22 -2.39
N ALA A 718 8.78 -22.31 -2.04
CA ALA A 718 7.65 -21.75 -2.81
C ALA A 718 7.54 -20.21 -2.82
N LYS A 719 8.64 -19.53 -2.51
CA LYS A 719 8.87 -18.14 -2.89
C LYS A 719 9.36 -18.02 -4.34
N GLU A 720 9.75 -19.13 -4.97
CA GLU A 720 10.15 -19.25 -6.37
C GLU A 720 9.02 -19.95 -7.14
N ALA A 721 8.66 -19.43 -8.32
CA ALA A 721 7.52 -19.89 -9.11
C ALA A 721 7.68 -21.35 -9.56
N GLU A 722 8.92 -21.80 -9.74
CA GLU A 722 9.30 -23.14 -10.17
C GLU A 722 9.13 -24.20 -9.07
N THR A 723 8.84 -23.79 -7.83
CA THR A 723 8.58 -24.72 -6.72
C THR A 723 7.27 -24.38 -6.00
N PRO A 724 6.11 -24.46 -6.68
CA PRO A 724 4.81 -24.00 -6.16
C PRO A 724 4.12 -25.02 -5.24
N ILE A 725 3.56 -24.59 -4.11
CA ILE A 725 2.86 -25.51 -3.18
C ILE A 725 1.56 -25.99 -3.82
N TYR A 726 1.42 -27.30 -4.00
CA TYR A 726 0.18 -27.89 -4.47
C TYR A 726 -0.87 -27.81 -3.36
N LEU A 727 -2.05 -27.25 -3.62
CA LEU A 727 -3.13 -27.20 -2.61
C LEU A 727 -4.29 -28.14 -2.93
N SER A 728 -4.21 -28.79 -4.09
CA SER A 728 -5.03 -29.91 -4.50
C SER A 728 -4.24 -30.77 -5.50
N TYR A 729 -4.74 -31.97 -5.73
CA TYR A 729 -4.14 -32.95 -6.63
C TYR A 729 -5.14 -33.43 -7.66
N THR A 730 -4.63 -33.84 -8.82
CA THR A 730 -5.48 -34.48 -9.83
C THR A 730 -5.94 -35.87 -9.35
N PRO A 731 -7.03 -36.41 -9.91
CA PRO A 731 -7.44 -37.79 -9.66
C PRO A 731 -6.33 -38.83 -9.93
N GLU A 732 -5.50 -38.65 -10.96
CA GLU A 732 -4.36 -39.53 -11.26
C GLU A 732 -3.28 -39.47 -10.17
N ASP A 733 -2.91 -38.27 -9.73
CA ASP A 733 -1.92 -38.06 -8.68
C ASP A 733 -2.38 -38.64 -7.33
N LEU A 734 -3.67 -38.51 -7.00
CA LEU A 734 -4.26 -39.08 -5.79
C LEU A 734 -4.26 -40.62 -5.82
N LYS A 735 -4.53 -41.22 -7.00
CA LYS A 735 -4.46 -42.68 -7.19
C LYS A 735 -3.04 -43.21 -6.97
N GLN A 736 -2.01 -42.49 -7.42
CA GLN A 736 -0.60 -42.89 -7.25
C GLN A 736 -0.20 -43.06 -5.78
N VAL A 737 -0.80 -42.29 -4.86
CA VAL A 737 -0.49 -42.34 -3.43
C VAL A 737 -1.58 -42.98 -2.56
N GLU A 738 -2.55 -43.64 -3.22
CA GLU A 738 -3.69 -44.31 -2.58
C GLU A 738 -4.33 -43.41 -1.49
N ALA A 739 -4.57 -42.14 -1.83
CA ALA A 739 -5.09 -41.15 -0.88
C ALA A 739 -6.34 -40.45 -1.43
N GLU A 740 -7.23 -40.06 -0.52
CA GLU A 740 -8.34 -39.19 -0.84
C GLU A 740 -7.92 -37.72 -0.78
N ALA A 741 -8.65 -36.86 -1.48
CA ALA A 741 -8.45 -35.42 -1.42
C ALA A 741 -8.74 -34.89 -0.01
N HIS A 742 -7.93 -33.93 0.45
CA HIS A 742 -8.16 -33.26 1.73
C HIS A 742 -9.50 -32.50 1.72
N THR A 743 -10.26 -32.55 2.81
CA THR A 743 -11.60 -31.88 2.92
C THR A 743 -11.55 -30.38 2.61
N TYR A 744 -10.42 -29.73 2.92
CA TYR A 744 -10.17 -28.31 2.68
C TYR A 744 -9.25 -28.04 1.48
N ALA A 745 -8.99 -29.03 0.62
CA ALA A 745 -8.17 -28.85 -0.58
C ALA A 745 -8.70 -27.68 -1.43
N ILE A 746 -7.78 -26.86 -1.96
CA ILE A 746 -8.10 -25.65 -2.72
C ILE A 746 -7.90 -25.96 -4.19
N TYR A 747 -8.95 -25.83 -4.98
CA TYR A 747 -8.95 -26.05 -6.43
C TYR A 747 -9.06 -24.74 -7.16
N TYR A 748 -8.68 -24.73 -8.43
CA TYR A 748 -9.06 -23.67 -9.35
C TYR A 748 -10.39 -24.05 -9.99
N ALA A 749 -11.48 -23.40 -9.56
CA ALA A 749 -12.80 -23.70 -10.07
C ALA A 749 -13.09 -22.98 -11.38
N VAL A 750 -13.67 -23.70 -12.33
CA VAL A 750 -14.14 -23.18 -13.62
C VAL A 750 -15.65 -23.44 -13.69
N GLY A 751 -16.41 -22.36 -13.89
CA GLY A 751 -17.85 -22.42 -14.08
C GLY A 751 -18.19 -22.46 -15.58
N LYS A 752 -19.48 -22.50 -15.88
CA LYS A 752 -20.01 -22.65 -17.24
C LYS A 752 -19.49 -21.63 -18.25
N ASN A 753 -19.44 -20.36 -17.86
CA ASN A 753 -19.16 -19.24 -18.78
C ASN A 753 -17.82 -18.53 -18.48
N GLN A 754 -17.18 -18.86 -17.35
CA GLN A 754 -15.98 -18.20 -16.88
C GLN A 754 -15.31 -18.98 -15.74
N PRO A 755 -14.03 -18.71 -15.45
CA PRO A 755 -13.39 -19.11 -14.21
C PRO A 755 -14.12 -18.57 -12.98
N ILE A 756 -14.17 -19.37 -11.90
CA ILE A 756 -14.58 -18.95 -10.55
C ILE A 756 -13.37 -18.62 -9.67
N GLY A 757 -12.19 -19.14 -10.02
CA GLY A 757 -10.94 -18.89 -9.31
C GLY A 757 -10.72 -19.86 -8.15
N ALA A 758 -9.75 -19.55 -7.29
CA ALA A 758 -9.35 -20.45 -6.21
C ALA A 758 -10.42 -20.53 -5.11
N ILE A 759 -10.88 -21.75 -4.81
CA ILE A 759 -11.91 -22.05 -3.81
C ILE A 759 -11.70 -23.45 -3.23
N SER A 760 -12.02 -23.66 -1.95
CA SER A 760 -11.87 -24.97 -1.31
C SER A 760 -13.09 -25.87 -1.49
N THR A 761 -12.87 -27.19 -1.50
CA THR A 761 -13.96 -28.17 -1.54
C THR A 761 -14.97 -28.02 -0.42
N TYR A 762 -14.52 -27.63 0.78
CA TYR A 762 -15.41 -27.33 1.90
C TYR A 762 -16.40 -26.21 1.55
N GLN A 763 -15.97 -25.17 0.84
CA GLN A 763 -16.84 -24.08 0.43
C GLN A 763 -17.79 -24.48 -0.71
N LEU A 764 -17.37 -25.41 -1.57
CA LEU A 764 -18.20 -25.94 -2.67
C LEU A 764 -19.29 -26.91 -2.22
N LYS A 765 -19.05 -27.70 -1.16
CA LYS A 765 -20.01 -28.69 -0.64
C LYS A 765 -21.25 -28.05 0.02
N ASN A 766 -21.18 -26.77 0.36
CA ASN A 766 -22.27 -26.07 1.03
C ASN A 766 -23.17 -25.30 0.04
N ILE A 767 -23.08 -25.60 -1.26
CA ILE A 767 -23.87 -24.95 -2.31
C ILE A 767 -24.88 -25.98 -2.81
N ASP A 768 -26.00 -26.13 -2.10
CA ASP A 768 -27.17 -26.91 -2.52
C ASP A 768 -28.41 -26.01 -2.57
#